data_AF-A0A1Q7CRN6-F1
#
_entry.id   AF-A0A1Q7CRN6-F1
#
_cell.length_a   1.000
_cell.length_b   1.000
_cell.length_c   1.000
_cell.angle_alpha   90.00
_cell.angle_beta   90.00
_cell.angle_gamma   90.00
#
_symmetry.space_group_name_H-M   'P 1'
#
loop_
_entity.id
_entity.type
_entity.pdbx_description
1 polymer ?
#
loop_
_entity_poly.entity_id
_entity_poly.type
_entity_poly.pdbx_seq_one_letter_code
_entity_poly.pdbx_strand_id
1 'polypeptide(L)'
;MKTLYARPLLAAILTATLVGGPISPAFAQDAPQNPQAAQAKPATAIVPVSLGTAKYNYTRAPKPFPNLFAPYSPIKIPAPVLTNSPRIDQLIHEGKIELSMQEAVELALENSLDIVVQRYNPWFADAGILKANAGGFGGTTPGAVFGGSSANNPLLNFDPVVTTVLTLDDRKSPINNPLTSGTGTGISSLAALATHTSIFNVQYAQGFATGTTFFTAWDNTRNSASLSANLFNPSVQTTIFAGFQQQLLNGFGRSVGTRNIRIAKNNRKIADWAFTQQAITTVTNTIAAYWELVFARENVKVQQQAVTVAEKLYNDNRKQLEIGTMAPLDVTRAESELATDRQNLIVAQTVQLQDQQTLKNAISKNPLAPNFVNVEIVPTDLPSRPEAIEAPTFEDAVKEAFAKRPELQEEALNLLNGEIDLKATRNALLPTATLTAQYSSVGLAGNQAQFTTATVAGAPVVDANGNPVPGDFLPATRFTPNGVAQAGFSDALSSAFHNNFPDYQISLNVQIPIRNRSAQADNQRAILTQRWLEAQLQQMKNAALLDVRNTYIALTQDRAQVDAASKARELQQQTFDAEQKKYQLGASTVYLVIQTQRDLINAQGTELRALANLAEAKANYERAVGRTLEVNRVTIADAKTGEAERETLIPGTLHGQVVGTEKLSFNTGQK
;
A
#
# COMPACT_ATOMS: atom_id res chain seq x y z
N MET A 1 28.73 12.30 16.51
CA MET A 1 29.97 11.78 15.88
C MET A 1 30.19 10.36 16.40
N LYS A 2 30.59 9.44 15.51
CA LYS A 2 30.64 7.96 15.63
C LYS A 2 29.38 7.27 15.08
N THR A 3 29.62 6.30 14.17
CA THR A 3 28.71 5.46 13.34
C THR A 3 28.30 5.95 11.94
N LEU A 4 29.26 6.31 11.06
CA LEU A 4 28.97 6.60 9.64
C LEU A 4 29.94 6.01 8.59
N TYR A 5 30.78 5.03 8.96
CA TYR A 5 31.85 4.51 8.07
C TYR A 5 31.81 3.00 7.79
N ALA A 6 30.64 2.40 7.58
CA ALA A 6 30.55 0.96 7.28
C ALA A 6 29.92 0.60 5.93
N ARG A 7 29.43 1.57 5.15
CA ARG A 7 28.75 1.33 3.87
C ARG A 7 29.56 1.60 2.59
N PRO A 8 30.55 2.53 2.54
CA PRO A 8 31.34 2.71 1.32
C PRO A 8 32.51 1.72 1.18
N LEU A 9 32.91 1.03 2.26
CA LEU A 9 34.06 0.10 2.24
C LEU A 9 33.71 -1.28 1.66
N LEU A 10 32.44 -1.66 1.68
CA LEU A 10 31.95 -2.91 1.08
C LEU A 10 31.83 -2.84 -0.45
N ALA A 11 31.61 -1.65 -1.01
CA ALA A 11 31.60 -1.44 -2.47
C ALA A 11 33.02 -1.51 -3.09
N ALA A 12 34.06 -1.14 -2.33
CA ALA A 12 35.45 -1.26 -2.76
C ALA A 12 36.01 -2.70 -2.65
N ILE A 13 35.38 -3.57 -1.86
CA ILE A 13 35.78 -4.98 -1.69
C ILE A 13 35.02 -5.90 -2.67
N LEU A 14 33.85 -5.47 -3.17
CA LEU A 14 33.03 -6.30 -4.07
C LEU A 14 33.54 -6.37 -5.51
N THR A 15 34.44 -5.47 -5.93
CA THR A 15 35.11 -5.53 -7.24
C THR A 15 36.35 -6.44 -7.25
N ALA A 16 36.79 -6.96 -6.10
CA ALA A 16 38.02 -7.74 -5.97
C ALA A 16 37.81 -9.26 -5.75
N THR A 17 36.56 -9.78 -5.68
CA THR A 17 36.32 -11.20 -5.35
C THR A 17 35.28 -11.86 -6.25
N LEU A 18 35.72 -12.27 -7.44
CA LEU A 18 35.03 -13.26 -8.28
C LEU A 18 36.08 -14.09 -9.06
N VAL A 19 36.87 -14.87 -8.31
CA VAL A 19 37.58 -16.06 -8.79
C VAL A 19 37.29 -17.15 -7.76
N GLY A 20 36.45 -18.11 -8.12
CA GLY A 20 36.04 -19.21 -7.24
C GLY A 20 36.63 -20.55 -7.67
N GLY A 21 37.00 -21.37 -6.68
CA GLY A 21 37.23 -22.82 -6.76
C GLY A 21 37.13 -23.44 -5.34
N PRO A 22 36.61 -24.67 -5.17
CA PRO A 22 35.82 -25.06 -3.99
C PRO A 22 36.56 -25.89 -2.93
N ILE A 23 36.11 -25.82 -1.66
CA ILE A 23 36.33 -26.85 -0.64
C ILE A 23 35.18 -26.83 0.38
N SER A 24 34.62 -28.02 0.64
CA SER A 24 33.67 -28.39 1.70
C SER A 24 34.11 -29.77 2.23
N PRO A 25 33.60 -30.31 3.35
CA PRO A 25 33.11 -29.70 4.60
C PRO A 25 33.72 -30.38 5.86
N ALA A 26 33.49 -29.84 7.06
CA ALA A 26 33.66 -30.61 8.30
C ALA A 26 32.61 -30.21 9.36
N PHE A 27 32.09 -31.23 10.01
CA PHE A 27 30.92 -31.26 10.89
C PHE A 27 31.19 -30.69 12.29
N ALA A 28 30.15 -30.12 12.92
CA ALA A 28 30.05 -30.03 14.38
C ALA A 28 28.57 -30.20 14.80
N GLN A 29 28.35 -31.15 15.70
CA GLN A 29 27.09 -31.56 16.31
C GLN A 29 26.62 -30.56 17.38
N ASP A 30 25.32 -30.22 17.35
CA ASP A 30 24.60 -29.63 18.47
C ASP A 30 23.89 -30.72 19.29
N ALA A 31 23.95 -30.56 20.62
CA ALA A 31 23.32 -31.44 21.60
C ALA A 31 21.82 -31.08 21.81
N PRO A 32 20.95 -32.07 22.11
CA PRO A 32 19.53 -31.86 22.28
C PRO A 32 19.16 -31.30 23.66
N GLN A 33 18.27 -30.29 23.70
CA GLN A 33 17.57 -29.87 24.92
C GLN A 33 16.06 -30.05 24.79
N ASN A 34 15.49 -30.64 25.85
CA ASN A 34 14.12 -31.10 26.01
C ASN A 34 13.05 -29.99 25.96
N PRO A 35 11.81 -30.31 25.56
CA PRO A 35 10.66 -29.41 25.67
C PRO A 35 10.16 -29.34 27.11
N GLN A 36 10.10 -28.14 27.68
CA GLN A 36 9.44 -27.87 28.97
C GLN A 36 7.96 -27.50 28.79
N ALA A 37 7.19 -27.95 29.77
CA ALA A 37 5.74 -28.13 29.79
C ALA A 37 4.90 -26.85 29.61
N ALA A 38 3.75 -27.04 28.95
CA ALA A 38 2.66 -26.08 28.85
C ALA A 38 2.07 -25.77 30.24
N GLN A 39 2.01 -24.48 30.58
CA GLN A 39 1.26 -23.98 31.73
C GLN A 39 -0.14 -23.52 31.30
N ALA A 40 -1.11 -23.78 32.18
CA ALA A 40 -2.54 -23.70 31.95
C ALA A 40 -3.09 -22.28 31.73
N LYS A 41 -4.09 -22.21 30.86
CA LYS A 41 -4.97 -21.05 30.58
C LYS A 41 -5.63 -20.50 31.86
N PRO A 42 -5.46 -19.21 32.18
CA PRO A 42 -6.44 -18.44 32.94
C PRO A 42 -7.54 -17.91 32.01
N ALA A 43 -8.74 -17.76 32.56
CA ALA A 43 -9.99 -17.41 31.89
C ALA A 43 -9.90 -16.15 31.01
N THR A 44 -10.59 -16.22 29.87
CA THR A 44 -10.68 -15.22 28.82
C THR A 44 -11.20 -13.88 29.35
N ALA A 45 -10.32 -12.88 29.43
CA ALA A 45 -10.72 -11.48 29.49
C ALA A 45 -10.85 -10.97 28.04
N ILE A 46 -11.93 -10.25 27.76
CA ILE A 46 -12.33 -9.79 26.42
C ILE A 46 -11.21 -8.87 25.86
N VAL A 47 -10.66 -9.25 24.70
CA VAL A 47 -9.53 -8.61 24.02
C VAL A 47 -10.08 -7.66 22.95
N PRO A 48 -9.57 -6.42 22.79
CA PRO A 48 -9.96 -5.57 21.66
C PRO A 48 -9.57 -6.22 20.33
N VAL A 49 -10.46 -6.14 19.34
CA VAL A 49 -10.23 -6.74 18.02
C VAL A 49 -9.05 -6.05 17.31
N SER A 50 -7.91 -6.74 17.26
CA SER A 50 -6.76 -6.31 16.44
C SER A 50 -7.04 -6.66 14.98
N LEU A 51 -7.15 -5.64 14.13
CA LEU A 51 -7.27 -5.76 12.67
C LEU A 51 -5.91 -6.16 12.04
N GLY A 52 -5.37 -7.30 12.47
CA GLY A 52 -4.12 -7.96 12.12
C GLY A 52 -3.14 -7.29 11.15
N THR A 53 -1.92 -7.03 11.66
CA THR A 53 -0.73 -6.69 10.88
C THR A 53 -0.41 -7.74 9.80
N ALA A 54 0.22 -7.31 8.70
CA ALA A 54 1.00 -8.25 7.89
C ALA A 54 2.07 -8.89 8.76
N LYS A 55 2.15 -10.23 8.73
CA LYS A 55 3.30 -10.98 9.26
C LYS A 55 4.64 -10.53 8.64
N TYR A 56 4.59 -9.82 7.51
CA TYR A 56 5.74 -9.35 6.73
C TYR A 56 5.73 -7.82 6.58
N ASN A 57 6.86 -7.18 6.86
CA ASN A 57 7.05 -5.76 6.57
C ASN A 57 7.42 -5.57 5.08
N TYR A 58 6.45 -5.19 4.26
CA TYR A 58 6.63 -5.03 2.82
C TYR A 58 7.40 -3.76 2.42
N THR A 59 7.75 -2.88 3.36
CA THR A 59 8.58 -1.69 3.09
C THR A 59 10.06 -2.00 2.89
N ARG A 60 10.49 -3.24 3.22
CA ARG A 60 11.88 -3.68 3.17
C ARG A 60 12.02 -4.97 2.37
N ALA A 61 13.00 -4.99 1.48
CA ALA A 61 13.38 -6.22 0.77
C ALA A 61 14.09 -7.22 1.70
N PRO A 62 14.08 -8.52 1.37
CA PRO A 62 14.94 -9.51 2.01
C PRO A 62 16.41 -9.06 1.98
N LYS A 63 17.10 -9.21 3.12
CA LYS A 63 18.53 -8.87 3.19
C LYS A 63 19.34 -9.90 2.38
N PRO A 64 20.38 -9.47 1.63
CA PRO A 64 21.25 -10.38 0.88
C PRO A 64 22.16 -11.24 1.76
N PHE A 65 22.25 -10.99 3.07
CA PHE A 65 23.00 -11.83 4.00
C PHE A 65 22.07 -12.43 5.04
N PRO A 66 22.14 -13.74 5.34
CA PRO A 66 23.19 -14.70 4.92
C PRO A 66 23.03 -15.33 3.52
N ASN A 67 21.86 -15.21 2.88
CA ASN A 67 21.61 -15.80 1.56
C ASN A 67 21.68 -14.73 0.45
N LEU A 68 22.77 -14.73 -0.33
CA LEU A 68 23.00 -13.77 -1.43
C LEU A 68 21.89 -13.79 -2.50
N PHE A 69 21.19 -14.91 -2.64
CA PHE A 69 20.09 -15.06 -3.60
C PHE A 69 18.72 -14.65 -3.03
N ALA A 70 18.62 -14.30 -1.74
CA ALA A 70 17.34 -13.93 -1.12
C ALA A 70 16.62 -12.75 -1.83
N PRO A 71 17.30 -11.68 -2.28
CA PRO A 71 16.65 -10.60 -3.04
C PRO A 71 16.08 -11.03 -4.39
N TYR A 72 16.55 -12.16 -4.94
CA TYR A 72 16.10 -12.71 -6.23
C TYR A 72 14.99 -13.75 -6.06
N SER A 73 14.53 -13.98 -4.83
CA SER A 73 13.45 -14.92 -4.54
C SER A 73 12.11 -14.20 -4.30
N PRO A 74 10.98 -14.75 -4.77
CA PRO A 74 9.68 -14.16 -4.49
C PRO A 74 9.33 -14.29 -3.00
N ILE A 75 8.69 -13.27 -2.45
CA ILE A 75 8.16 -13.30 -1.09
C ILE A 75 6.89 -14.16 -1.10
N LYS A 76 6.82 -15.18 -0.23
CA LYS A 76 5.62 -16.02 -0.08
C LYS A 76 4.56 -15.27 0.74
N ILE A 77 3.50 -14.84 0.08
CA ILE A 77 2.33 -14.23 0.71
C ILE A 77 1.29 -15.34 0.94
N PRO A 78 0.76 -15.51 2.17
CA PRO A 78 -0.26 -16.54 2.43
C PRO A 78 -1.54 -16.24 1.64
N ALA A 79 -2.23 -17.30 1.21
CA ALA A 79 -3.54 -17.18 0.56
C ALA A 79 -4.56 -16.54 1.52
N PRO A 80 -5.56 -15.79 1.01
CA PRO A 80 -6.59 -15.18 1.84
C PRO A 80 -7.44 -16.26 2.54
N VAL A 81 -7.69 -16.08 3.83
CA VAL A 81 -8.58 -16.95 4.60
C VAL A 81 -10.02 -16.49 4.38
N LEU A 82 -10.75 -17.22 3.54
CA LEU A 82 -12.15 -16.96 3.17
C LEU A 82 -13.16 -17.70 4.07
N THR A 83 -12.68 -18.47 5.03
CA THR A 83 -13.53 -19.10 6.04
C THR A 83 -13.81 -18.16 7.19
N ASN A 84 -14.98 -18.32 7.81
CA ASN A 84 -15.36 -17.63 9.03
C ASN A 84 -14.32 -17.87 10.14
N SER A 85 -14.18 -16.88 11.03
CA SER A 85 -13.34 -16.96 12.21
C SER A 85 -13.83 -18.09 13.14
N PRO A 86 -12.92 -18.77 13.88
CA PRO A 86 -13.31 -19.76 14.88
C PRO A 86 -14.20 -19.19 16.00
N ARG A 87 -14.22 -17.87 16.19
CA ARG A 87 -15.04 -17.19 17.20
C ARG A 87 -16.53 -17.32 16.90
N ILE A 88 -16.91 -17.31 15.61
CA ILE A 88 -18.31 -17.56 15.22
C ILE A 88 -18.75 -18.95 15.69
N ASP A 89 -17.92 -19.98 15.49
CA ASP A 89 -18.25 -21.35 15.91
C ASP A 89 -18.37 -21.49 17.44
N GLN A 90 -17.59 -20.71 18.19
CA GLN A 90 -17.63 -20.72 19.66
C GLN A 90 -18.89 -20.06 20.22
N LEU A 91 -19.48 -19.10 19.50
CA LEU A 91 -20.69 -18.40 19.91
C LEU A 91 -21.97 -19.13 19.48
N ILE A 92 -21.86 -20.19 18.67
CA ILE A 92 -22.99 -21.04 18.30
C ILE A 92 -23.30 -22.00 19.43
N HIS A 93 -24.48 -21.85 20.01
CA HIS A 93 -25.03 -22.74 21.03
C HIS A 93 -26.43 -23.18 20.59
N GLU A 94 -26.66 -24.50 20.49
CA GLU A 94 -27.97 -25.09 20.14
C GLU A 94 -28.59 -24.57 18.82
N GLY A 95 -27.75 -24.22 17.83
CA GLY A 95 -28.23 -23.68 16.55
C GLY A 95 -28.66 -22.21 16.61
N LYS A 96 -28.34 -21.52 17.71
CA LYS A 96 -28.56 -20.08 17.92
C LYS A 96 -27.24 -19.40 18.24
N ILE A 97 -27.15 -18.11 17.94
CA ILE A 97 -26.08 -17.24 18.42
C ILE A 97 -26.71 -16.07 19.14
N GLU A 98 -26.38 -15.93 20.41
CA GLU A 98 -26.69 -14.75 21.21
C GLU A 98 -25.61 -13.70 20.97
N LEU A 99 -25.98 -12.52 20.46
CA LEU A 99 -25.04 -11.45 20.14
C LEU A 99 -25.47 -10.15 20.79
N SER A 100 -24.52 -9.50 21.47
CA SER A 100 -24.60 -8.07 21.75
C SER A 100 -24.19 -7.25 20.52
N MET A 101 -24.56 -5.96 20.50
CA MET A 101 -24.18 -5.01 19.45
C MET A 101 -22.65 -4.94 19.30
N GLN A 102 -21.94 -4.89 20.42
CA GLN A 102 -20.48 -4.85 20.44
C GLN A 102 -19.88 -6.13 19.85
N GLU A 103 -20.40 -7.31 20.21
CA GLU A 103 -19.93 -8.58 19.64
C GLU A 103 -20.24 -8.68 18.14
N ALA A 104 -21.39 -8.17 17.68
CA ALA A 104 -21.71 -8.10 16.27
C ALA A 104 -20.71 -7.20 15.51
N VAL A 105 -20.36 -6.04 16.05
CA VAL A 105 -19.34 -5.14 15.49
C VAL A 105 -17.96 -5.82 15.43
N GLU A 106 -17.57 -6.51 16.51
CA GLU A 106 -16.31 -7.25 16.57
C GLU A 106 -16.26 -8.37 15.52
N LEU A 107 -17.32 -9.17 15.42
CA LEU A 107 -17.44 -10.22 14.41
C LEU A 107 -17.42 -9.65 12.99
N ALA A 108 -18.09 -8.52 12.74
CA ALA A 108 -18.05 -7.85 11.44
C ALA A 108 -16.65 -7.35 11.10
N LEU A 109 -15.90 -6.79 12.04
CA LEU A 109 -14.52 -6.36 11.79
C LEU A 109 -13.57 -7.54 11.54
N GLU A 110 -13.80 -8.69 12.19
CA GLU A 110 -13.02 -9.91 11.99
C GLU A 110 -13.37 -10.65 10.68
N ASN A 111 -14.65 -10.60 10.27
CA ASN A 111 -15.22 -11.43 9.21
C ASN A 111 -15.80 -10.67 8.02
N SER A 112 -15.71 -9.35 7.98
CA SER A 112 -16.10 -8.59 6.79
C SER A 112 -15.09 -8.82 5.66
N LEU A 113 -15.58 -9.30 4.51
CA LEU A 113 -14.75 -9.43 3.31
C LEU A 113 -14.22 -8.08 2.83
N ASP A 114 -14.96 -6.99 3.01
CA ASP A 114 -14.52 -5.65 2.61
C ASP A 114 -13.29 -5.21 3.41
N ILE A 115 -13.26 -5.48 4.72
CA ILE A 115 -12.10 -5.21 5.57
C ILE A 115 -10.91 -6.09 5.16
N VAL A 116 -11.15 -7.36 4.80
CA VAL A 116 -10.10 -8.26 4.30
C VAL A 116 -9.50 -7.72 3.01
N VAL A 117 -10.31 -7.25 2.06
CA VAL A 117 -9.86 -6.66 0.79
C VAL A 117 -9.09 -5.36 1.04
N GLN A 118 -9.67 -4.45 1.84
CA GLN A 118 -9.05 -3.14 2.12
C GLN A 118 -7.74 -3.26 2.89
N ARG A 119 -7.53 -4.33 3.67
CA ARG A 119 -6.27 -4.60 4.37
C ARG A 119 -5.05 -4.74 3.43
N TYR A 120 -5.25 -5.10 2.17
CA TYR A 120 -4.16 -5.19 1.20
C TYR A 120 -3.67 -3.82 0.70
N ASN A 121 -4.50 -2.77 0.76
CA ASN A 121 -4.14 -1.45 0.23
C ASN A 121 -2.93 -0.83 0.94
N PRO A 122 -2.87 -0.84 2.29
CA PRO A 122 -1.65 -0.45 2.99
C PRO A 122 -0.43 -1.28 2.55
N TRP A 123 -0.57 -2.60 2.34
CA TRP A 123 0.54 -3.46 1.92
C TRP A 123 1.04 -3.15 0.51
N PHE A 124 0.15 -2.79 -0.41
CA PHE A 124 0.53 -2.27 -1.72
C PHE A 124 1.29 -0.96 -1.60
N ALA A 125 0.87 -0.05 -0.72
CA ALA A 125 1.59 1.20 -0.47
C ALA A 125 2.97 0.96 0.18
N ASP A 126 3.13 -0.05 1.03
CA ASP A 126 4.43 -0.45 1.57
C ASP A 126 5.39 -0.94 0.47
N ALA A 127 4.90 -1.77 -0.45
CA ALA A 127 5.65 -2.18 -1.63
C ALA A 127 6.00 -0.98 -2.52
N GLY A 128 5.10 0.01 -2.60
CA GLY A 128 5.35 1.30 -3.24
C GLY A 128 6.48 2.09 -2.59
N ILE A 129 6.57 2.12 -1.25
CA ILE A 129 7.69 2.71 -0.52
C ILE A 129 8.99 1.98 -0.83
N LEU A 130 8.99 0.64 -0.86
CA LEU A 130 10.16 -0.15 -1.21
C LEU A 130 10.67 0.21 -2.60
N LYS A 131 9.78 0.27 -3.59
CA LYS A 131 10.12 0.66 -4.97
C LYS A 131 10.60 2.10 -5.07
N ALA A 132 10.00 3.02 -4.31
CA ALA A 132 10.44 4.41 -4.27
C ALA A 132 11.82 4.59 -3.61
N ASN A 133 12.14 3.78 -2.60
CA ASN A 133 13.46 3.76 -1.96
C ASN A 133 14.56 3.28 -2.90
N ALA A 134 14.23 2.45 -3.89
CA ALA A 134 15.15 2.06 -4.97
C ALA A 134 15.30 3.14 -6.06
N GLY A 135 14.50 4.22 -6.02
CA GLY A 135 14.51 5.29 -7.02
C GLY A 135 13.37 5.23 -8.06
N GLY A 136 12.48 4.23 -7.94
CA GLY A 136 11.32 4.08 -8.81
C GLY A 136 10.11 4.91 -8.39
N PHE A 137 9.02 4.76 -9.13
CA PHE A 137 7.71 5.29 -8.76
C PHE A 137 6.96 4.30 -7.87
N GLY A 138 6.40 4.77 -6.75
CA GLY A 138 5.70 3.93 -5.78
C GLY A 138 4.36 3.38 -6.24
N GLY A 139 3.77 3.95 -7.30
CA GLY A 139 2.43 3.58 -7.76
C GLY A 139 1.34 4.28 -6.96
N THR A 140 0.09 4.15 -7.43
CA THR A 140 -1.09 4.72 -6.77
C THR A 140 -1.69 3.71 -5.78
N THR A 141 -2.45 4.23 -4.83
CA THR A 141 -3.24 3.45 -3.87
C THR A 141 -4.63 4.10 -3.81
N PRO A 142 -5.71 3.38 -3.46
CA PRO A 142 -7.03 4.02 -3.31
C PRO A 142 -6.97 5.28 -2.44
N GLY A 143 -7.65 6.34 -2.87
CA GLY A 143 -7.62 7.68 -2.26
C GLY A 143 -6.42 8.56 -2.68
N ALA A 144 -5.32 8.01 -3.19
CA ALA A 144 -4.15 8.78 -3.57
C ALA A 144 -4.23 9.29 -5.02
N VAL A 145 -4.10 10.61 -5.21
CA VAL A 145 -4.10 11.26 -6.53
C VAL A 145 -2.76 11.10 -7.26
N PHE A 146 -1.65 10.93 -6.53
CA PHE A 146 -0.30 10.90 -7.08
C PHE A 146 0.34 9.52 -6.96
N GLY A 147 0.73 8.88 -8.07
CA GLY A 147 1.56 7.66 -8.06
C GLY A 147 3.07 7.94 -7.98
N GLY A 148 3.44 9.22 -8.09
CA GLY A 148 4.79 9.73 -8.23
C GLY A 148 4.75 11.18 -8.72
N SER A 149 5.90 11.84 -8.71
CA SER A 149 6.01 13.22 -9.22
C SER A 149 5.97 13.23 -10.76
N SER A 150 5.24 14.20 -11.33
CA SER A 150 5.19 14.48 -12.77
C SER A 150 6.45 15.17 -13.29
N ALA A 151 7.31 15.65 -12.39
CA ALA A 151 8.49 16.42 -12.74
C ALA A 151 9.51 15.59 -13.54
N ASN A 152 9.85 16.09 -14.73
CA ASN A 152 10.89 15.58 -15.61
C ASN A 152 12.31 15.93 -15.10
N ASN A 153 12.62 15.51 -13.87
CA ASN A 153 13.97 15.54 -13.32
C ASN A 153 14.59 14.12 -13.47
N PRO A 154 15.92 14.01 -13.66
CA PRO A 154 16.61 12.73 -13.74
C PRO A 154 16.19 11.77 -12.62
N LEU A 155 15.83 10.54 -12.98
CA LEU A 155 15.58 9.47 -12.02
C LEU A 155 16.94 8.96 -11.52
N LEU A 156 17.08 8.90 -10.20
CA LEU A 156 18.28 8.40 -9.54
C LEU A 156 17.97 7.01 -9.02
N ASN A 157 18.72 6.00 -9.47
CA ASN A 157 18.65 4.68 -8.86
C ASN A 157 19.44 4.72 -7.55
N PHE A 158 18.75 4.57 -6.42
CA PHE A 158 19.40 4.61 -5.11
C PHE A 158 20.01 3.26 -4.71
N ASP A 159 19.55 2.19 -5.34
CA ASP A 159 20.11 0.87 -5.14
C ASP A 159 21.35 0.68 -6.02
N PRO A 160 22.39 0.02 -5.50
CA PRO A 160 23.58 -0.27 -6.27
C PRO A 160 23.27 -1.27 -7.40
N VAL A 161 23.74 -0.96 -8.60
CA VAL A 161 23.65 -1.86 -9.75
C VAL A 161 25.06 -2.28 -10.16
N VAL A 162 25.23 -3.58 -10.36
CA VAL A 162 26.43 -4.15 -10.99
C VAL A 162 26.03 -4.64 -12.38
N THR A 163 26.64 -4.06 -13.40
CA THR A 163 26.46 -4.44 -14.80
C THR A 163 27.71 -5.19 -15.24
N THR A 164 27.55 -6.38 -15.82
CA THR A 164 28.64 -7.12 -16.46
C THR A 164 28.34 -7.28 -17.94
N VAL A 165 29.30 -6.96 -18.80
CA VAL A 165 29.17 -7.07 -20.26
C VAL A 165 30.26 -7.99 -20.77
N LEU A 166 29.85 -9.06 -21.46
CA LEU A 166 30.74 -9.92 -22.24
C LEU A 166 30.38 -9.77 -23.72
N THR A 167 31.34 -9.30 -24.52
CA THR A 167 31.18 -9.19 -25.98
C THR A 167 32.28 -9.98 -26.66
N LEU A 168 31.91 -10.88 -27.56
CA LEU A 168 32.85 -11.59 -28.44
C LEU A 168 32.48 -11.24 -29.88
N ASP A 169 33.40 -10.58 -30.58
CA ASP A 169 33.21 -10.09 -31.94
C ASP A 169 34.32 -10.65 -32.84
N ASP A 170 33.92 -11.31 -33.92
CA ASP A 170 34.81 -11.67 -35.03
C ASP A 170 34.28 -10.98 -36.29
N ARG A 171 35.13 -10.13 -36.86
CA ARG A 171 34.74 -9.24 -37.95
C ARG A 171 35.80 -9.30 -39.04
N LYS A 172 35.33 -9.48 -40.28
CA LYS A 172 36.14 -9.37 -41.50
C LYS A 172 35.61 -8.21 -42.32
N SER A 173 36.40 -7.14 -42.42
CA SER A 173 36.01 -5.94 -43.18
C SER A 173 36.87 -5.79 -44.43
N PRO A 174 36.26 -5.56 -45.62
CA PRO A 174 37.03 -5.28 -46.82
C PRO A 174 37.78 -3.95 -46.64
N ILE A 175 39.04 -3.92 -47.04
CA ILE A 175 39.90 -2.74 -46.90
C ILE A 175 40.25 -2.18 -48.29
N ASN A 176 40.04 -0.87 -48.44
CA ASN A 176 40.28 -0.16 -49.70
C ASN A 176 41.77 0.18 -49.92
N ASN A 177 42.56 0.27 -48.85
CA ASN A 177 43.99 0.55 -48.92
C ASN A 177 44.79 -0.40 -48.02
N PRO A 178 45.46 -1.42 -48.58
CA PRO A 178 46.20 -2.42 -47.83
C PRO A 178 47.48 -1.89 -47.17
N LEU A 179 48.03 -0.78 -47.68
CA LEU A 179 49.23 -0.15 -47.15
C LEU A 179 48.95 0.55 -45.81
N THR A 180 47.90 1.37 -45.75
CA THR A 180 47.51 2.07 -44.51
C THR A 180 46.82 1.16 -43.50
N SER A 181 46.27 0.04 -43.95
CA SER A 181 45.68 -0.98 -43.08
C SER A 181 46.68 -2.06 -42.65
N GLY A 182 47.95 -1.98 -43.05
CA GLY A 182 49.00 -2.89 -42.56
C GLY A 182 48.75 -4.37 -42.85
N THR A 183 47.99 -4.71 -43.89
CA THR A 183 47.75 -6.11 -44.33
C THR A 183 48.69 -6.55 -45.45
N GLY A 184 49.63 -5.69 -45.86
CA GLY A 184 50.72 -6.00 -46.80
C GLY A 184 50.94 -4.95 -47.90
N THR A 185 52.07 -5.07 -48.60
CA THR A 185 52.42 -4.25 -49.77
C THR A 185 52.17 -5.03 -51.06
N GLY A 186 51.28 -4.56 -51.94
CA GLY A 186 51.14 -5.08 -53.32
C GLY A 186 50.01 -6.10 -53.56
N ILE A 187 48.80 -5.86 -53.05
CA ILE A 187 47.67 -6.78 -53.25
C ILE A 187 46.89 -6.42 -54.52
N SER A 188 46.77 -7.37 -55.45
CA SER A 188 45.98 -7.29 -56.69
C SER A 188 44.51 -7.74 -56.52
N SER A 189 44.06 -7.96 -55.27
CA SER A 189 42.71 -8.39 -54.91
C SER A 189 42.22 -7.72 -53.62
N LEU A 190 40.91 -7.62 -53.44
CA LEU A 190 40.28 -7.12 -52.22
C LEU A 190 40.71 -7.95 -51.01
N ALA A 191 41.48 -7.37 -50.10
CA ALA A 191 41.87 -8.00 -48.84
C ALA A 191 40.83 -7.72 -47.75
N ALA A 192 40.71 -8.64 -46.79
CA ALA A 192 39.88 -8.45 -45.61
C ALA A 192 40.77 -8.26 -44.39
N LEU A 193 40.49 -7.20 -43.62
CA LEU A 193 41.00 -7.05 -42.26
C LEU A 193 40.16 -7.93 -41.34
N ALA A 194 40.76 -8.97 -40.78
CA ALA A 194 40.15 -9.82 -39.76
C ALA A 194 40.51 -9.28 -38.36
N THR A 195 39.50 -8.99 -37.55
CA THR A 195 39.63 -8.52 -36.18
C THR A 195 38.82 -9.42 -35.26
N HIS A 196 39.45 -9.89 -34.19
CA HIS A 196 38.78 -10.57 -33.09
C HIS A 196 38.88 -9.70 -31.85
N THR A 197 37.73 -9.28 -31.33
CA THR A 197 37.63 -8.44 -30.13
C THR A 197 36.87 -9.19 -29.05
N SER A 198 37.44 -9.26 -27.86
CA SER A 198 36.77 -9.79 -26.66
C SER A 198 36.73 -8.70 -25.60
N ILE A 199 35.54 -8.38 -25.11
CA ILE A 199 35.31 -7.36 -24.08
C ILE A 199 34.75 -8.06 -22.85
N PHE A 200 35.33 -7.78 -21.68
CA PHE A 200 34.79 -8.18 -20.38
C PHE A 200 34.82 -6.98 -19.45
N ASN A 201 33.66 -6.38 -19.24
CA ASN A 201 33.52 -5.16 -18.46
C ASN A 201 32.63 -5.39 -17.25
N VAL A 202 33.02 -4.84 -16.11
CA VAL A 202 32.22 -4.84 -14.88
C VAL A 202 32.07 -3.39 -14.41
N GLN A 203 30.83 -2.94 -14.22
CA GLN A 203 30.53 -1.59 -13.77
C GLN A 203 29.64 -1.63 -12.54
N TYR A 204 30.01 -0.89 -11.50
CA TYR A 204 29.17 -0.56 -10.35
C TYR A 204 28.67 0.88 -10.47
N ALA A 205 27.38 1.12 -10.25
CA ALA A 205 26.81 2.46 -10.20
C ALA A 205 25.75 2.59 -9.09
N GLN A 206 25.73 3.75 -8.42
CA GLN A 206 24.74 4.06 -7.39
C GLN A 206 24.45 5.56 -7.33
N GLY A 207 23.17 5.93 -7.24
CA GLY A 207 22.69 7.28 -7.02
C GLY A 207 22.46 7.61 -5.54
N PHE A 208 22.53 8.90 -5.21
CA PHE A 208 22.31 9.44 -3.88
C PHE A 208 21.24 10.53 -3.91
N ALA A 209 20.53 10.68 -2.79
CA ALA A 209 19.43 11.63 -2.64
C ALA A 209 19.79 13.09 -3.00
N THR A 210 21.07 13.46 -2.96
CA THR A 210 21.59 14.79 -3.28
C THR A 210 21.60 15.14 -4.77
N GLY A 211 21.33 14.18 -5.67
CA GLY A 211 21.52 14.37 -7.11
C GLY A 211 22.91 13.92 -7.60
N THR A 212 23.67 13.24 -6.74
CA THR A 212 24.99 12.67 -7.07
C THR A 212 24.83 11.22 -7.50
N THR A 213 25.54 10.79 -8.53
CA THR A 213 25.76 9.37 -8.83
C THR A 213 27.25 9.07 -8.71
N PHE A 214 27.59 7.94 -8.11
CA PHE A 214 28.94 7.39 -8.07
C PHE A 214 28.98 6.17 -8.97
N PHE A 215 30.06 6.03 -9.73
CA PHE A 215 30.28 4.87 -10.56
C PHE A 215 31.75 4.47 -10.58
N THR A 216 32.00 3.18 -10.74
CA THR A 216 33.33 2.64 -11.01
C THR A 216 33.19 1.52 -12.01
N ALA A 217 34.13 1.40 -12.93
CA ALA A 217 34.16 0.28 -13.84
C ALA A 217 35.56 -0.26 -14.02
N TRP A 218 35.58 -1.52 -14.41
CA TRP A 218 36.74 -2.26 -14.82
C TRP A 218 36.47 -2.80 -16.21
N ASP A 219 37.01 -2.10 -17.19
CA ASP A 219 36.84 -2.40 -18.61
C ASP A 219 38.05 -3.15 -19.12
N ASN A 220 37.81 -4.24 -19.84
CA ASN A 220 38.88 -5.07 -20.39
C ASN A 220 38.58 -5.41 -21.84
N THR A 221 39.53 -5.10 -22.71
CA THR A 221 39.43 -5.38 -24.14
C THR A 221 40.65 -6.15 -24.60
N ARG A 222 40.45 -7.33 -25.18
CA ARG A 222 41.47 -8.07 -25.93
C ARG A 222 41.18 -7.94 -27.41
N ASN A 223 42.13 -7.42 -28.17
CA ASN A 223 42.01 -7.26 -29.62
C ASN A 223 43.15 -8.00 -30.31
N SER A 224 42.83 -8.87 -31.25
CA SER A 224 43.78 -9.39 -32.22
C SER A 224 43.32 -9.05 -33.63
N ALA A 225 44.26 -8.66 -34.48
CA ALA A 225 43.96 -8.25 -35.83
C ALA A 225 44.95 -8.86 -36.81
N SER A 226 44.54 -9.06 -38.06
CA SER A 226 45.44 -9.53 -39.12
C SER A 226 46.41 -8.43 -39.62
N LEU A 227 46.51 -7.29 -38.94
CA LEU A 227 47.49 -6.23 -39.24
C LEU A 227 48.88 -6.66 -38.78
N SER A 228 49.86 -6.53 -39.66
CA SER A 228 51.28 -6.75 -39.37
C SER A 228 51.97 -5.53 -38.72
N ALA A 229 51.27 -4.41 -38.56
CA ALA A 229 51.82 -3.14 -38.06
C ALA A 229 51.55 -2.87 -36.56
N ASN A 230 50.84 -3.75 -35.86
CA ASN A 230 50.55 -3.58 -34.44
C ASN A 230 51.77 -3.87 -33.56
N LEU A 231 52.04 -3.00 -32.57
CA LEU A 231 53.09 -3.22 -31.57
C LEU A 231 52.82 -4.49 -30.74
N PHE A 232 51.55 -4.70 -30.37
CA PHE A 232 51.08 -5.87 -29.64
C PHE A 232 49.97 -6.58 -30.43
N ASN A 233 50.07 -7.90 -30.58
CA ASN A 233 49.02 -8.69 -31.24
C ASN A 233 49.00 -10.14 -30.71
N PRO A 234 47.96 -10.57 -29.96
CA PRO A 234 46.85 -9.76 -29.45
C PRO A 234 47.35 -8.64 -28.52
N SER A 235 46.65 -7.51 -28.52
CA SER A 235 46.74 -6.51 -27.45
C SER A 235 45.66 -6.78 -26.41
N VAL A 236 45.97 -6.48 -25.16
CA VAL A 236 45.06 -6.52 -24.02
C VAL A 236 45.15 -5.16 -23.34
N GLN A 237 44.01 -4.47 -23.27
CA GLN A 237 43.86 -3.22 -22.57
C GLN A 237 42.94 -3.42 -21.37
N THR A 238 43.37 -2.93 -20.21
CA THR A 238 42.57 -2.87 -19.00
C THR A 238 42.46 -1.42 -18.57
N THR A 239 41.26 -0.96 -18.28
CA THR A 239 40.97 0.37 -17.77
C THR A 239 40.20 0.23 -16.47
N ILE A 240 40.75 0.77 -15.38
CA ILE A 240 40.02 0.93 -14.12
C ILE A 240 39.65 2.40 -14.03
N PHE A 241 38.36 2.70 -13.86
CA PHE A 241 37.95 4.08 -13.61
C PHE A 241 36.95 4.19 -12.47
N ALA A 242 36.99 5.34 -11.80
CA ALA A 242 36.05 5.75 -10.77
C ALA A 242 35.66 7.20 -11.00
N GLY A 243 34.40 7.51 -10.82
CA GLY A 243 33.89 8.85 -11.05
C GLY A 243 32.64 9.15 -10.26
N PHE A 244 32.32 10.44 -10.21
CA PHE A 244 31.05 10.93 -9.71
C PHE A 244 30.46 11.92 -10.71
N GLN A 245 29.14 11.93 -10.76
CA GLN A 245 28.37 12.85 -11.57
C GLN A 245 27.36 13.56 -10.65
N GLN A 246 27.45 14.89 -10.59
CA GLN A 246 26.61 15.73 -9.74
C GLN A 246 25.72 16.61 -10.61
N GLN A 247 24.40 16.50 -10.39
CA GLN A 247 23.47 17.49 -10.91
C GLN A 247 23.59 18.79 -10.11
N LEU A 248 23.73 19.94 -10.78
CA LEU A 248 23.93 21.25 -10.14
C LEU A 248 22.68 22.13 -10.14
N LEU A 249 21.77 21.93 -11.10
CA LEU A 249 20.55 22.73 -11.28
C LEU A 249 19.30 21.85 -11.25
N ASN A 250 18.83 21.40 -12.41
CA ASN A 250 17.76 20.41 -12.54
C ASN A 250 18.16 19.09 -11.87
N GLY A 251 17.34 18.58 -10.96
CA GLY A 251 17.62 17.36 -10.20
C GLY A 251 18.55 17.53 -8.99
N PHE A 252 19.00 18.75 -8.67
CA PHE A 252 19.84 19.00 -7.50
C PHE A 252 19.05 19.01 -6.19
N GLY A 253 19.65 18.43 -5.15
CA GLY A 253 19.18 18.56 -3.77
C GLY A 253 18.22 17.47 -3.31
N ARG A 254 18.21 17.25 -1.99
CA ARG A 254 17.46 16.15 -1.35
C ARG A 254 15.96 16.25 -1.52
N SER A 255 15.40 17.46 -1.64
CA SER A 255 13.97 17.64 -1.84
C SER A 255 13.54 17.04 -3.18
N VAL A 256 14.25 17.33 -4.27
CA VAL A 256 13.92 16.83 -5.60
C VAL A 256 14.27 15.35 -5.74
N GLY A 257 15.44 14.93 -5.24
CA GLY A 257 15.87 13.53 -5.28
C GLY A 257 14.93 12.59 -4.52
N THR A 258 14.45 12.97 -3.33
CA THR A 258 13.59 12.10 -2.49
C THR A 258 12.08 12.31 -2.71
N ARG A 259 11.66 13.07 -3.72
CA ARG A 259 10.25 13.41 -3.96
C ARG A 259 9.33 12.19 -4.02
N ASN A 260 9.72 11.16 -4.77
CA ASN A 260 8.92 9.94 -4.94
C ASN A 260 8.86 9.11 -3.64
N ILE A 261 9.94 9.12 -2.84
CA ILE A 261 9.96 8.48 -1.51
C ILE A 261 8.97 9.18 -0.57
N ARG A 262 8.95 10.51 -0.59
CA ARG A 262 8.04 11.31 0.25
C ARG A 262 6.58 11.12 -0.18
N ILE A 263 6.30 11.14 -1.49
CA ILE A 263 4.96 10.83 -2.02
C ILE A 263 4.53 9.42 -1.63
N ALA A 264 5.38 8.39 -1.81
CA ALA A 264 5.05 7.02 -1.44
C ALA A 264 4.77 6.86 0.07
N LYS A 265 5.52 7.57 0.93
CA LYS A 265 5.25 7.59 2.38
C LYS A 265 3.90 8.23 2.72
N ASN A 266 3.52 9.30 2.02
CA ASN A 266 2.21 9.92 2.20
C ASN A 266 1.09 9.02 1.64
N ASN A 267 1.30 8.36 0.49
CA ASN A 267 0.36 7.40 -0.06
C ASN A 267 0.10 6.23 0.90
N ARG A 268 1.11 5.80 1.66
CA ARG A 268 0.91 4.81 2.73
C ARG A 268 0.01 5.35 3.84
N LYS A 269 0.16 6.61 4.24
CA LYS A 269 -0.74 7.25 5.21
C LYS A 269 -2.16 7.39 4.64
N ILE A 270 -2.30 7.76 3.37
CA ILE A 270 -3.61 7.80 2.68
C ILE A 270 -4.26 6.43 2.68
N ALA A 271 -3.50 5.36 2.41
CA ALA A 271 -4.00 3.99 2.47
C ALA A 271 -4.45 3.57 3.88
N ASP A 272 -3.72 4.02 4.92
CA ASP A 272 -4.11 3.79 6.32
C ASP A 272 -5.44 4.53 6.65
N TRP A 273 -5.65 5.76 6.16
CA TRP A 273 -6.90 6.49 6.33
C TRP A 273 -8.06 5.89 5.52
N ALA A 274 -7.81 5.44 4.29
CA ALA A 274 -8.83 4.77 3.48
C ALA A 274 -9.30 3.45 4.13
N PHE A 275 -8.36 2.70 4.73
CA PHE A 275 -8.69 1.52 5.54
C PHE A 275 -9.54 1.91 6.77
N THR A 276 -9.18 3.01 7.43
CA THR A 276 -9.95 3.54 8.57
C THR A 276 -11.37 3.92 8.16
N GLN A 277 -11.54 4.54 6.99
CA GLN A 277 -12.84 4.89 6.45
C GLN A 277 -13.70 3.66 6.16
N GLN A 278 -13.10 2.60 5.60
CA GLN A 278 -13.80 1.33 5.44
C GLN A 278 -14.22 0.75 6.80
N ALA A 279 -13.32 0.75 7.79
CA ALA A 279 -13.64 0.26 9.13
C ALA A 279 -14.83 1.02 9.73
N ILE A 280 -14.83 2.35 9.68
CA ILE A 280 -15.96 3.18 10.12
C ILE A 280 -17.25 2.80 9.39
N THR A 281 -17.19 2.59 8.08
CA THR A 281 -18.35 2.21 7.26
C THR A 281 -18.88 0.83 7.66
N THR A 282 -18.01 -0.17 7.80
CA THR A 282 -18.37 -1.52 8.25
C THR A 282 -18.99 -1.50 9.64
N VAL A 283 -18.42 -0.77 10.60
CA VAL A 283 -18.98 -0.63 11.95
C VAL A 283 -20.36 0.02 11.90
N THR A 284 -20.49 1.16 11.20
CA THR A 284 -21.76 1.90 11.14
C THR A 284 -22.86 1.06 10.48
N ASN A 285 -22.57 0.38 9.37
CA ASN A 285 -23.53 -0.49 8.70
C ASN A 285 -23.92 -1.71 9.55
N THR A 286 -22.98 -2.25 10.32
CA THR A 286 -23.27 -3.37 11.23
C THR A 286 -24.16 -2.93 12.39
N ILE A 287 -23.92 -1.73 12.95
CA ILE A 287 -24.78 -1.16 14.00
C ILE A 287 -26.20 -0.97 13.47
N ALA A 288 -26.36 -0.40 12.27
CA ALA A 288 -27.67 -0.23 11.65
C ALA A 288 -28.37 -1.59 11.41
N ALA A 289 -27.68 -2.56 10.80
CA ALA A 289 -28.23 -3.90 10.57
C ALA A 289 -28.62 -4.62 11.87
N TYR A 290 -27.86 -4.42 12.95
CA TYR A 290 -28.18 -4.96 14.27
C TYR A 290 -29.47 -4.36 14.83
N TRP A 291 -29.61 -3.03 14.82
CA TRP A 291 -30.79 -2.36 15.36
C TRP A 291 -32.06 -2.59 14.52
N GLU A 292 -31.95 -2.72 13.20
CA GLU A 292 -33.09 -3.14 12.36
C GLU A 292 -33.53 -4.57 12.69
N LEU A 293 -32.60 -5.51 12.93
CA LEU A 293 -32.95 -6.86 13.38
C LEU A 293 -33.61 -6.86 14.77
N VAL A 294 -33.08 -6.06 15.71
CA VAL A 294 -33.68 -5.88 17.04
C VAL A 294 -35.11 -5.37 16.91
N PHE A 295 -35.34 -4.33 16.11
CA PHE A 295 -36.66 -3.80 15.82
C PHE A 295 -37.58 -4.86 15.20
N ALA A 296 -37.14 -5.57 14.17
CA ALA A 296 -37.95 -6.56 13.48
C ALA A 296 -38.38 -7.70 14.40
N ARG A 297 -37.48 -8.17 15.28
CA ARG A 297 -37.80 -9.21 16.29
C ARG A 297 -38.81 -8.72 17.33
N GLU A 298 -38.64 -7.51 17.86
CA GLU A 298 -39.61 -6.95 18.81
C GLU A 298 -40.96 -6.68 18.15
N ASN A 299 -40.98 -6.22 16.89
CA ASN A 299 -42.22 -6.05 16.14
C ASN A 299 -42.95 -7.38 15.90
N VAL A 300 -42.23 -8.49 15.63
CA VAL A 300 -42.85 -9.83 15.56
C VAL A 300 -43.52 -10.21 16.88
N LYS A 301 -42.90 -9.90 18.03
CA LYS A 301 -43.52 -10.16 19.34
C LYS A 301 -44.80 -9.33 19.53
N VAL A 302 -44.80 -8.06 19.13
CA VAL A 302 -45.98 -7.18 19.17
C VAL A 302 -47.10 -7.72 18.28
N GLN A 303 -46.80 -8.10 17.03
CA GLN A 303 -47.79 -8.67 16.11
C GLN A 303 -48.30 -10.04 16.57
N GLN A 304 -47.45 -10.86 17.21
CA GLN A 304 -47.86 -12.14 17.77
C GLN A 304 -48.83 -11.95 18.95
N GLN A 305 -48.58 -10.96 19.80
CA GLN A 305 -49.50 -10.57 20.87
C GLN A 305 -50.84 -10.07 20.30
N ALA A 306 -50.80 -9.26 19.23
CA ALA A 306 -51.99 -8.80 18.52
C ALA A 306 -52.88 -9.97 18.06
N VAL A 307 -52.29 -10.93 17.34
CA VAL A 307 -52.98 -12.15 16.88
C VAL A 307 -53.56 -12.93 18.07
N THR A 308 -52.81 -13.08 19.16
CA THR A 308 -53.27 -13.81 20.35
C THR A 308 -54.49 -13.15 20.98
N VAL A 309 -54.50 -11.81 21.07
CA VAL A 309 -55.63 -11.03 21.60
C VAL A 309 -56.82 -11.08 20.64
N ALA A 310 -56.61 -10.92 19.34
CA ALA A 310 -57.66 -11.00 18.32
C ALA A 310 -58.31 -12.39 18.26
N GLU A 311 -57.52 -13.45 18.39
CA GLU A 311 -58.01 -14.84 18.44
C GLU A 311 -58.84 -15.09 19.69
N LYS A 312 -58.42 -14.57 20.84
CA LYS A 312 -59.22 -14.63 22.07
C LYS A 312 -60.56 -13.90 21.89
N LEU A 313 -60.55 -12.69 21.33
CA LEU A 313 -61.75 -11.90 21.09
C LEU A 313 -62.73 -12.61 20.13
N TYR A 314 -62.22 -13.17 19.03
CA TYR A 314 -63.03 -13.97 18.09
C TYR A 314 -63.68 -15.18 18.77
N ASN A 315 -62.89 -15.94 19.54
CA ASN A 315 -63.38 -17.12 20.25
C ASN A 315 -64.44 -16.77 21.32
N ASP A 316 -64.24 -15.67 22.05
CA ASP A 316 -65.20 -15.19 23.05
C ASP A 316 -66.50 -14.72 22.38
N ASN A 317 -66.41 -13.95 21.29
CA ASN A 317 -67.59 -13.49 20.54
C ASN A 317 -68.37 -14.65 19.91
N ARG A 318 -67.67 -15.66 19.39
CA ARG A 318 -68.29 -16.86 18.82
C ARG A 318 -69.09 -17.64 19.87
N LYS A 319 -68.54 -17.84 21.06
CA LYS A 319 -69.25 -18.47 22.18
C LYS A 319 -70.47 -17.66 22.61
N GLN A 320 -70.35 -16.33 22.65
CA GLN A 320 -71.47 -15.44 22.99
C GLN A 320 -72.58 -15.47 21.92
N LEU A 321 -72.23 -15.68 20.64
CA LEU A 321 -73.21 -15.88 19.56
C LEU A 321 -73.95 -17.21 19.71
N GLU A 322 -73.26 -18.30 20.08
CA GLU A 322 -73.85 -19.62 20.30
C GLU A 322 -74.88 -19.63 21.44
N ILE A 323 -74.69 -18.78 22.46
CA ILE A 323 -75.65 -18.56 23.56
C ILE A 323 -76.66 -17.42 23.28
N GLY A 324 -76.63 -16.82 22.09
CA GLY A 324 -77.59 -15.80 21.64
C GLY A 324 -77.41 -14.39 22.22
N THR A 325 -76.28 -14.10 22.87
CA THR A 325 -76.03 -12.80 23.53
C THR A 325 -75.18 -11.84 22.70
N MET A 326 -74.76 -12.22 21.48
CA MET A 326 -73.91 -11.42 20.57
C MET A 326 -74.52 -11.35 19.16
N ALA A 327 -74.29 -10.25 18.44
CA ALA A 327 -74.72 -10.11 17.06
C ALA A 327 -73.78 -10.84 16.07
N PRO A 328 -74.30 -11.50 15.00
CA PRO A 328 -73.46 -12.16 13.99
C PRO A 328 -72.42 -11.23 13.35
N LEU A 329 -72.77 -9.96 13.17
CA LEU A 329 -71.89 -8.93 12.61
C LEU A 329 -70.60 -8.74 13.44
N ASP A 330 -70.68 -8.84 14.77
CA ASP A 330 -69.53 -8.63 15.65
C ASP A 330 -68.55 -9.82 15.63
N VAL A 331 -69.04 -11.03 15.31
CA VAL A 331 -68.19 -12.20 15.05
C VAL A 331 -67.44 -12.04 13.73
N THR A 332 -68.14 -11.66 12.64
CA THR A 332 -67.51 -11.44 11.33
C THR A 332 -66.47 -10.31 11.37
N ARG A 333 -66.71 -9.27 12.17
CA ARG A 333 -65.73 -8.19 12.41
C ARG A 333 -64.48 -8.69 13.14
N ALA A 334 -64.65 -9.47 14.21
CA ALA A 334 -63.53 -10.05 14.95
C ALA A 334 -62.73 -11.05 14.09
N GLU A 335 -63.40 -11.80 13.21
CA GLU A 335 -62.74 -12.70 12.25
C GLU A 335 -61.93 -11.93 11.20
N SER A 336 -62.47 -10.84 10.66
CA SER A 336 -61.75 -9.96 9.72
C SER A 336 -60.52 -9.34 10.35
N GLU A 337 -60.60 -8.99 11.64
CA GLU A 337 -59.45 -8.47 12.39
C GLU A 337 -58.37 -9.53 12.58
N LEU A 338 -58.75 -10.73 13.03
CA LEU A 338 -57.82 -11.84 13.17
C LEU A 338 -57.10 -12.17 11.85
N ALA A 339 -57.80 -12.12 10.71
CA ALA A 339 -57.18 -12.32 9.40
C ALA A 339 -56.16 -11.23 9.06
N THR A 340 -56.46 -9.97 9.39
CA THR A 340 -55.55 -8.83 9.19
C THR A 340 -54.30 -8.94 10.06
N ASP A 341 -54.47 -9.26 11.35
CA ASP A 341 -53.35 -9.42 12.28
C ASP A 341 -52.45 -10.61 11.88
N ARG A 342 -53.03 -11.70 11.39
CA ARG A 342 -52.27 -12.83 10.83
C ARG A 342 -51.44 -12.41 9.61
N GLN A 343 -52.00 -11.59 8.73
CA GLN A 343 -51.25 -11.04 7.59
C GLN A 343 -50.09 -10.14 8.06
N ASN A 344 -50.34 -9.25 9.02
CA ASN A 344 -49.31 -8.37 9.58
C ASN A 344 -48.18 -9.15 10.25
N LEU A 345 -48.50 -10.23 10.96
CA LEU A 345 -47.51 -11.14 11.56
C LEU A 345 -46.64 -11.80 10.48
N ILE A 346 -47.22 -12.30 9.39
CA ILE A 346 -46.46 -12.91 8.27
C ILE A 346 -45.49 -11.89 7.65
N VAL A 347 -45.93 -10.65 7.45
CA VAL A 347 -45.06 -9.57 6.94
C VAL A 347 -43.94 -9.26 7.93
N ALA A 348 -44.25 -9.13 9.22
CA ALA A 348 -43.24 -8.89 10.26
C ALA A 348 -42.21 -10.02 10.34
N GLN A 349 -42.65 -11.29 10.26
CA GLN A 349 -41.76 -12.45 10.21
C GLN A 349 -40.87 -12.45 8.96
N THR A 350 -41.40 -12.02 7.82
CA THR A 350 -40.62 -11.91 6.58
C THR A 350 -39.52 -10.86 6.71
N VAL A 351 -39.83 -9.69 7.28
CA VAL A 351 -38.84 -8.63 7.54
C VAL A 351 -37.77 -9.10 8.51
N GLN A 352 -38.14 -9.78 9.60
CA GLN A 352 -37.19 -10.37 10.54
C GLN A 352 -36.20 -11.32 9.84
N LEU A 353 -36.67 -12.19 8.94
CA LEU A 353 -35.81 -13.10 8.21
C LEU A 353 -34.86 -12.37 7.25
N GLN A 354 -35.34 -11.30 6.60
CA GLN A 354 -34.53 -10.46 5.71
C GLN A 354 -33.44 -9.71 6.49
N ASP A 355 -33.78 -9.05 7.59
CA ASP A 355 -32.81 -8.31 8.41
C ASP A 355 -31.80 -9.24 9.09
N GLN A 356 -32.24 -10.44 9.48
CA GLN A 356 -31.32 -11.48 9.96
C GLN A 356 -30.31 -11.86 8.87
N GLN A 357 -30.74 -11.98 7.61
CA GLN A 357 -29.85 -12.30 6.51
C GLN A 357 -28.87 -11.16 6.21
N THR A 358 -29.32 -9.91 6.33
CA THR A 358 -28.46 -8.72 6.21
C THR A 358 -27.37 -8.71 7.27
N LEU A 359 -27.73 -8.94 8.54
CA LEU A 359 -26.75 -9.01 9.63
C LEU A 359 -25.81 -10.22 9.47
N LYS A 360 -26.33 -11.40 9.11
CA LYS A 360 -25.51 -12.59 8.80
C LYS A 360 -24.43 -12.30 7.76
N ASN A 361 -24.78 -11.56 6.72
CA ASN A 361 -23.83 -11.19 5.67
C ASN A 361 -22.79 -10.17 6.17
N ALA A 362 -23.16 -9.25 7.07
CA ALA A 362 -22.24 -8.29 7.65
C ALA A 362 -21.22 -8.93 8.61
N ILE A 363 -21.62 -9.96 9.36
CA ILE A 363 -20.78 -10.61 10.40
C ILE A 363 -20.05 -11.87 9.94
N SER A 364 -20.16 -12.27 8.66
CA SER A 364 -19.54 -13.50 8.15
C SER A 364 -18.82 -13.30 6.81
N LYS A 365 -17.76 -14.09 6.57
CA LYS A 365 -17.09 -14.17 5.26
C LYS A 365 -17.81 -15.11 4.30
N ASN A 366 -18.44 -16.13 4.87
CA ASN A 366 -19.22 -17.12 4.14
C ASN A 366 -20.57 -17.33 4.86
N PRO A 367 -21.62 -16.60 4.46
CA PRO A 367 -22.95 -16.74 5.05
C PRO A 367 -23.62 -18.09 4.72
N LEU A 368 -23.13 -18.79 3.70
CA LEU A 368 -23.63 -20.10 3.27
C LEU A 368 -22.83 -21.27 3.88
N ALA A 369 -21.95 -21.00 4.84
CA ALA A 369 -21.21 -22.06 5.51
C ALA A 369 -22.19 -23.05 6.18
N PRO A 370 -22.00 -24.39 6.04
CA PRO A 370 -22.96 -25.37 6.54
C PRO A 370 -23.26 -25.27 8.04
N ASN A 371 -22.27 -24.83 8.82
CA ASN A 371 -22.33 -24.58 10.26
C ASN A 371 -23.02 -23.26 10.64
N PHE A 372 -23.27 -22.34 9.69
CA PHE A 372 -23.79 -20.98 9.98
C PHE A 372 -25.11 -20.66 9.26
N VAL A 373 -25.35 -21.25 8.09
CA VAL A 373 -26.51 -20.92 7.24
C VAL A 373 -27.85 -21.02 7.97
N ASN A 374 -28.03 -22.07 8.77
CA ASN A 374 -29.28 -22.37 9.49
C ASN A 374 -29.32 -21.81 10.92
N VAL A 375 -28.30 -21.06 11.33
CA VAL A 375 -28.19 -20.56 12.71
C VAL A 375 -29.09 -19.34 12.91
N GLU A 376 -29.88 -19.30 13.96
CA GLU A 376 -30.69 -18.12 14.31
C GLU A 376 -29.85 -17.10 15.06
N ILE A 377 -29.94 -15.80 14.71
CA ILE A 377 -29.29 -14.73 15.48
C ILE A 377 -30.29 -14.14 16.48
N VAL A 378 -29.94 -14.18 17.75
CA VAL A 378 -30.72 -13.62 18.86
C VAL A 378 -29.96 -12.42 19.43
N PRO A 379 -30.37 -11.18 19.13
CA PRO A 379 -29.83 -9.99 19.79
C PRO A 379 -30.08 -10.05 21.30
N THR A 380 -29.06 -9.74 22.10
CA THR A 380 -29.18 -9.69 23.57
C THR A 380 -29.55 -8.31 24.09
N ASP A 381 -29.29 -7.26 23.29
CA ASP A 381 -29.60 -5.90 23.69
C ASP A 381 -31.05 -5.55 23.42
N LEU A 382 -31.66 -4.84 24.36
CA LEU A 382 -33.00 -4.28 24.20
C LEU A 382 -32.88 -2.83 23.72
N PRO A 383 -33.81 -2.37 22.86
CA PRO A 383 -33.90 -0.97 22.50
C PRO A 383 -34.20 -0.17 23.77
N SER A 384 -33.17 0.45 24.32
CA SER A 384 -33.22 1.24 25.54
C SER A 384 -32.73 2.64 25.22
N ARG A 385 -33.21 3.63 25.98
CA ARG A 385 -32.75 5.01 25.84
C ARG A 385 -31.24 5.03 26.03
N PRO A 386 -30.43 5.38 25.00
CA PRO A 386 -29.00 5.51 25.19
C PRO A 386 -28.73 6.54 26.30
N GLU A 387 -27.76 6.28 27.18
CA GLU A 387 -27.34 7.26 28.17
C GLU A 387 -27.10 8.61 27.48
N ALA A 388 -27.57 9.69 28.12
CA ALA A 388 -27.50 11.02 27.55
C ALA A 388 -26.04 11.39 27.30
N ILE A 389 -25.57 11.18 26.07
CA ILE A 389 -24.31 11.76 25.62
C ILE A 389 -24.52 13.26 25.73
N GLU A 390 -23.75 13.91 26.61
CA GLU A 390 -23.45 15.34 26.52
C GLU A 390 -22.95 15.57 25.10
N ALA A 391 -23.87 15.94 24.21
CA ALA A 391 -23.50 16.29 22.86
C ALA A 391 -22.65 17.54 23.04
N PRO A 392 -21.35 17.51 22.70
CA PRO A 392 -20.55 18.73 22.70
C PRO A 392 -21.25 19.76 21.83
N THR A 393 -21.00 21.04 22.09
CA THR A 393 -21.64 22.11 21.30
C THR A 393 -21.41 21.85 19.81
N PHE A 394 -22.36 22.23 18.96
CA PHE A 394 -22.25 22.00 17.51
C PHE A 394 -20.90 22.48 16.96
N GLU A 395 -20.38 23.59 17.48
CA GLU A 395 -19.08 24.13 17.08
C GLU A 395 -17.92 23.19 17.44
N ASP A 396 -17.92 22.62 18.65
CA ASP A 396 -16.90 21.68 19.09
C ASP A 396 -16.97 20.36 18.30
N ALA A 397 -18.18 19.89 17.99
CA ALA A 397 -18.38 18.71 17.15
C ALA A 397 -17.81 18.90 15.73
N VAL A 398 -17.95 20.11 15.15
CA VAL A 398 -17.37 20.44 13.83
C VAL A 398 -15.84 20.51 13.91
N LYS A 399 -15.29 21.12 14.96
CA LYS A 399 -13.83 21.17 15.18
C LYS A 399 -13.24 19.77 15.30
N GLU A 400 -13.91 18.89 16.05
CA GLU A 400 -13.52 17.48 16.17
C GLU A 400 -13.62 16.75 14.83
N ALA A 401 -14.72 16.93 14.09
CA ALA A 401 -14.91 16.32 12.77
C ALA A 401 -13.80 16.69 11.79
N PHE A 402 -13.36 17.96 11.77
CA PHE A 402 -12.25 18.40 10.92
C PHE A 402 -10.90 17.77 11.29
N ALA A 403 -10.72 17.36 12.54
CA ALA A 403 -9.50 16.72 13.02
C ALA A 403 -9.51 15.19 12.82
N LYS A 404 -10.66 14.54 12.99
CA LYS A 404 -10.75 13.06 13.03
C LYS A 404 -11.26 12.40 11.76
N ARG A 405 -12.00 13.10 10.89
CA ARG A 405 -12.56 12.50 9.66
C ARG A 405 -11.46 11.99 8.72
N PRO A 406 -11.45 10.69 8.38
CA PRO A 406 -10.43 10.12 7.51
C PRO A 406 -10.35 10.79 6.14
N GLU A 407 -11.48 11.08 5.51
CA GLU A 407 -11.52 11.66 4.17
C GLU A 407 -10.90 13.07 4.10
N LEU A 408 -10.99 13.85 5.19
CA LEU A 408 -10.31 15.15 5.28
C LEU A 408 -8.79 14.99 5.47
N GLN A 409 -8.36 13.95 6.20
CA GLN A 409 -6.94 13.64 6.38
C GLN A 409 -6.30 13.11 5.10
N GLU A 410 -7.03 12.29 4.32
CA GLU A 410 -6.61 11.85 2.99
C GLU A 410 -6.36 13.04 2.05
N GLU A 411 -7.33 13.95 1.99
CA GLU A 411 -7.23 15.10 1.08
C GLU A 411 -6.14 16.09 1.51
N ALA A 412 -5.92 16.27 2.81
CA ALA A 412 -4.79 17.05 3.31
C ALA A 412 -3.43 16.44 2.90
N LEU A 413 -3.31 15.11 2.88
CA LEU A 413 -2.11 14.41 2.41
C LEU A 413 -1.95 14.51 0.87
N ASN A 414 -3.05 14.47 0.12
CA ASN A 414 -3.03 14.72 -1.33
C ASN A 414 -2.55 16.13 -1.63
N LEU A 415 -3.01 17.14 -0.90
CA LEU A 415 -2.52 18.52 -1.04
C LEU A 415 -1.02 18.62 -0.77
N LEU A 416 -0.52 17.95 0.27
CA LEU A 416 0.91 17.91 0.58
C LEU A 416 1.73 17.19 -0.51
N ASN A 417 1.17 16.13 -1.12
CA ASN A 417 1.76 15.51 -2.31
C ASN A 417 1.80 16.47 -3.51
N GLY A 418 0.73 17.24 -3.72
CA GLY A 418 0.66 18.29 -4.73
C GLY A 418 1.73 19.37 -4.55
N GLU A 419 1.99 19.79 -3.30
CA GLU A 419 3.09 20.72 -3.02
C GLU A 419 4.48 20.12 -3.32
N ILE A 420 4.69 18.84 -2.99
CA ILE A 420 5.94 18.15 -3.31
C ILE A 420 6.15 18.12 -4.82
N ASP A 421 5.10 17.81 -5.59
CA ASP A 421 5.14 17.76 -7.03
C ASP A 421 5.36 19.16 -7.65
N LEU A 422 4.69 20.19 -7.14
CA LEU A 422 4.90 21.57 -7.57
C LEU A 422 6.35 22.02 -7.36
N LYS A 423 6.93 21.73 -6.18
CA LYS A 423 8.34 22.05 -5.91
C LYS A 423 9.29 21.31 -6.86
N ALA A 424 8.97 20.06 -7.20
CA ALA A 424 9.77 19.26 -8.13
C ALA A 424 9.65 19.74 -9.58
N THR A 425 8.44 20.05 -10.06
CA THR A 425 8.21 20.56 -11.43
C THR A 425 8.80 21.96 -11.60
N ARG A 426 8.80 22.80 -10.55
CA ARG A 426 9.50 24.09 -10.57
C ARG A 426 11.02 23.92 -10.73
N ASN A 427 11.62 22.93 -10.07
CA ASN A 427 13.04 22.60 -10.29
C ASN A 427 13.29 22.05 -11.70
N ALA A 428 12.33 21.31 -12.26
CA ALA A 428 12.43 20.76 -13.61
C ALA A 428 12.45 21.84 -14.72
N LEU A 429 12.04 23.08 -14.41
CA LEU A 429 12.12 24.21 -15.34
C LEU A 429 13.56 24.71 -15.56
N LEU A 430 14.47 24.41 -14.64
CA LEU A 430 15.86 24.84 -14.73
C LEU A 430 16.60 24.09 -15.85
N PRO A 431 17.61 24.71 -16.49
CA PRO A 431 18.54 23.99 -17.35
C PRO A 431 19.21 22.81 -16.63
N THR A 432 19.65 21.81 -17.37
CA THR A 432 20.47 20.73 -16.82
C THR A 432 21.93 21.18 -16.82
N ALA A 433 22.56 21.11 -15.66
CA ALA A 433 23.99 21.34 -15.50
C ALA A 433 24.54 20.17 -14.69
N THR A 434 25.43 19.41 -15.32
CA THR A 434 26.01 18.19 -14.77
C THR A 434 27.51 18.35 -14.68
N LEU A 435 28.05 18.24 -13.47
CA LEU A 435 29.48 18.13 -13.24
C LEU A 435 29.85 16.65 -13.17
N THR A 436 30.71 16.19 -14.08
CA THR A 436 31.28 14.86 -14.04
C THR A 436 32.77 14.98 -13.78
N ALA A 437 33.25 14.29 -12.75
CA ALA A 437 34.67 14.11 -12.51
C ALA A 437 34.96 12.61 -12.50
N GLN A 438 35.97 12.22 -13.26
CA GLN A 438 36.41 10.84 -13.36
C GLN A 438 37.92 10.76 -13.31
N TYR A 439 38.38 9.68 -12.74
CA TYR A 439 39.77 9.25 -12.74
C TYR A 439 39.81 7.86 -13.36
N SER A 440 40.69 7.67 -14.34
CA SER A 440 40.94 6.37 -14.93
C SER A 440 42.42 6.05 -14.95
N SER A 441 42.72 4.75 -14.94
CA SER A 441 44.08 4.26 -15.14
C SER A 441 44.04 3.15 -16.16
N VAL A 442 44.89 3.27 -17.17
CA VAL A 442 44.94 2.37 -18.32
C VAL A 442 46.21 1.55 -18.25
N GLY A 443 46.08 0.26 -18.52
CA GLY A 443 47.20 -0.63 -18.77
C GLY A 443 47.05 -1.28 -20.14
N LEU A 444 48.16 -1.37 -20.86
CA LEU A 444 48.24 -2.02 -22.16
C LEU A 444 49.36 -3.06 -22.10
N ALA A 445 49.02 -4.29 -22.48
CA ALA A 445 49.97 -5.38 -22.65
C ALA A 445 49.62 -6.17 -23.90
N GLY A 446 50.47 -7.10 -24.27
CA GLY A 446 50.19 -8.03 -25.36
C GLY A 446 51.44 -8.65 -25.91
N ASN A 447 51.26 -9.53 -26.89
CA ASN A 447 52.38 -10.23 -27.49
C ASN A 447 53.11 -9.32 -28.47
N GLN A 448 54.42 -9.14 -28.26
CA GLN A 448 55.26 -8.33 -29.14
C GLN A 448 56.21 -9.23 -29.91
N ALA A 449 56.21 -9.13 -31.24
CA ALA A 449 57.21 -9.79 -32.07
C ALA A 449 58.59 -9.14 -31.85
N GLN A 450 59.59 -9.94 -31.52
CA GLN A 450 60.96 -9.48 -31.37
C GLN A 450 61.69 -9.65 -32.70
N PHE A 451 62.46 -8.66 -33.13
CA PHE A 451 63.23 -8.71 -34.37
C PHE A 451 64.71 -8.50 -34.08
N THR A 452 65.55 -9.28 -34.74
CA THR A 452 66.99 -9.03 -34.86
C THR A 452 67.28 -8.40 -36.20
N THR A 453 68.05 -7.31 -36.20
CA THR A 453 68.49 -6.63 -37.42
C THR A 453 69.82 -7.23 -37.89
N ALA A 454 69.89 -7.62 -39.15
CA ALA A 454 71.13 -8.03 -39.79
C ALA A 454 71.35 -7.21 -41.06
N THR A 455 72.58 -6.76 -41.30
CA THR A 455 72.98 -6.15 -42.56
C THR A 455 73.23 -7.27 -43.58
N VAL A 456 72.44 -7.29 -44.63
CA VAL A 456 72.54 -8.24 -45.74
C VAL A 456 72.92 -7.50 -47.02
N ALA A 457 73.53 -8.22 -47.97
CA ALA A 457 73.81 -7.70 -49.30
C ALA A 457 72.49 -7.31 -49.99
N GLY A 458 72.31 -6.02 -50.29
CA GLY A 458 71.15 -5.46 -50.96
C GLY A 458 71.30 -5.46 -52.48
N ALA A 459 71.13 -4.29 -53.10
CA ALA A 459 71.33 -4.14 -54.54
C ALA A 459 72.83 -4.25 -54.90
N PRO A 460 73.21 -5.00 -55.95
CA PRO A 460 74.58 -5.03 -56.42
C PRO A 460 74.98 -3.63 -56.89
N VAL A 461 76.18 -3.19 -56.51
CA VAL A 461 76.78 -2.00 -57.11
C VAL A 461 77.12 -2.37 -58.55
N VAL A 462 76.60 -1.62 -59.50
CA VAL A 462 76.85 -1.85 -60.94
C VAL A 462 77.96 -0.93 -61.44
N ASP A 463 78.74 -1.41 -62.40
CA ASP A 463 79.72 -0.60 -63.10
C ASP A 463 79.06 0.38 -64.10
N ALA A 464 79.88 1.18 -64.79
CA ALA A 464 79.39 2.16 -65.78
C ALA A 464 78.64 1.52 -66.98
N ASN A 465 78.75 0.19 -67.16
CA ASN A 465 78.08 -0.57 -68.21
C ASN A 465 76.85 -1.34 -67.68
N GLY A 466 76.50 -1.18 -66.40
CA GLY A 466 75.36 -1.84 -65.76
C GLY A 466 75.62 -3.28 -65.31
N ASN A 467 76.87 -3.77 -65.35
CA ASN A 467 77.20 -5.11 -64.85
C ASN A 467 77.43 -5.08 -63.34
N PRO A 468 76.87 -6.04 -62.57
CA PRO A 468 77.14 -6.18 -61.14
C PRO A 468 78.64 -6.35 -60.86
N VAL A 469 79.21 -5.53 -59.98
CA VAL A 469 80.58 -5.71 -59.47
C VAL A 469 80.57 -6.86 -58.45
N PRO A 470 81.32 -7.94 -58.65
CA PRO A 470 81.31 -9.08 -57.75
C PRO A 470 81.76 -8.69 -56.33
N GLY A 471 80.89 -8.89 -55.33
CA GLY A 471 81.20 -8.70 -53.91
C GLY A 471 80.79 -7.34 -53.33
N ASP A 472 80.48 -6.34 -54.16
CA ASP A 472 80.05 -5.01 -53.71
C ASP A 472 78.53 -4.86 -53.81
N PHE A 473 77.89 -4.67 -52.66
CA PHE A 473 76.45 -4.46 -52.56
C PHE A 473 76.17 -3.25 -51.68
N LEU A 474 75.11 -2.51 -52.02
CA LEU A 474 74.55 -1.55 -51.09
C LEU A 474 74.03 -2.31 -49.86
N PRO A 475 74.40 -1.92 -48.63
CA PRO A 475 73.94 -2.60 -47.43
C PRO A 475 72.42 -2.44 -47.29
N ALA A 476 71.72 -3.55 -47.14
CA ALA A 476 70.30 -3.57 -46.81
C ALA A 476 70.09 -4.11 -45.39
N THR A 477 69.22 -3.48 -44.62
CA THR A 477 68.83 -3.98 -43.29
C THR A 477 67.69 -4.98 -43.44
N ARG A 478 67.92 -6.23 -43.03
CA ARG A 478 66.88 -7.25 -42.92
C ARG A 478 66.47 -7.42 -41.46
N PHE A 479 65.18 -7.35 -41.20
CA PHE A 479 64.59 -7.71 -39.91
C PHE A 479 64.20 -9.18 -39.93
N THR A 480 64.77 -9.97 -39.03
CA THR A 480 64.42 -11.40 -38.87
C THR A 480 63.72 -11.59 -37.52
N PRO A 481 62.54 -12.21 -37.47
CA PRO A 481 61.85 -12.51 -36.20
C PRO A 481 62.72 -13.40 -35.31
N ASN A 482 62.88 -13.03 -34.04
CA ASN A 482 63.67 -13.74 -33.03
C ASN A 482 62.85 -13.98 -31.75
N GLY A 483 61.65 -14.54 -31.90
CA GLY A 483 60.75 -14.85 -30.79
C GLY A 483 59.62 -13.84 -30.56
N VAL A 484 58.81 -14.10 -29.53
CA VAL A 484 57.66 -13.28 -29.14
C VAL A 484 57.73 -13.06 -27.63
N ALA A 485 57.82 -11.80 -27.20
CA ALA A 485 57.64 -11.44 -25.80
C ALA A 485 56.15 -11.54 -25.48
N GLN A 486 55.79 -12.35 -24.48
CA GLN A 486 54.40 -12.55 -24.08
C GLN A 486 54.07 -11.68 -22.88
N ALA A 487 53.01 -10.89 -23.00
CA ALA A 487 52.41 -10.17 -21.90
C ALA A 487 50.89 -10.25 -22.07
N GLY A 488 50.18 -10.39 -20.96
CA GLY A 488 48.76 -10.72 -20.96
C GLY A 488 47.93 -9.79 -20.09
N PHE A 489 46.78 -10.30 -19.70
CA PHE A 489 45.82 -9.58 -18.86
C PHE A 489 46.37 -9.17 -17.50
N SER A 490 47.14 -10.05 -16.84
CA SER A 490 47.76 -9.74 -15.56
C SER A 490 48.73 -8.56 -15.66
N ASP A 491 49.46 -8.46 -16.77
CA ASP A 491 50.43 -7.37 -17.00
C ASP A 491 49.69 -6.06 -17.26
N ALA A 492 48.66 -6.07 -18.11
CA ALA A 492 47.79 -4.91 -18.35
C ALA A 492 47.12 -4.45 -17.05
N LEU A 493 46.55 -5.38 -16.29
CA LEU A 493 45.93 -5.10 -15.00
C LEU A 493 46.93 -4.53 -13.99
N SER A 494 48.14 -5.11 -13.92
CA SER A 494 49.20 -4.60 -13.05
C SER A 494 49.60 -3.19 -13.43
N SER A 495 49.74 -2.88 -14.72
CA SER A 495 50.08 -1.53 -15.19
C SER A 495 49.00 -0.51 -14.83
N ALA A 496 47.72 -0.90 -14.89
CA ALA A 496 46.60 -0.06 -14.45
C ALA A 496 46.60 0.17 -12.93
N PHE A 497 46.86 -0.87 -12.12
CA PHE A 497 46.93 -0.71 -10.66
C PHE A 497 48.15 0.09 -10.18
N HIS A 498 49.30 -0.05 -10.83
CA HIS A 498 50.49 0.77 -10.56
C HIS A 498 50.34 2.21 -11.04
N ASN A 499 49.22 2.52 -11.70
CA ASN A 499 48.91 3.83 -12.20
C ASN A 499 49.96 4.39 -13.16
N ASN A 500 50.46 3.56 -14.08
CA ASN A 500 51.51 3.96 -15.03
C ASN A 500 50.99 4.97 -16.07
N PHE A 501 49.71 4.90 -16.43
CA PHE A 501 49.07 5.79 -17.39
C PHE A 501 47.73 6.32 -16.82
N PRO A 502 47.77 7.29 -15.87
CA PRO A 502 46.57 7.92 -15.34
C PRO A 502 45.93 8.86 -16.35
N ASP A 503 44.61 8.97 -16.28
CA ASP A 503 43.82 10.00 -16.92
C ASP A 503 42.85 10.63 -15.91
N TYR A 504 42.74 11.96 -15.95
CA TYR A 504 41.88 12.76 -15.08
C TYR A 504 41.01 13.63 -15.96
N GLN A 505 39.69 13.45 -15.88
CA GLN A 505 38.75 14.24 -16.66
C GLN A 505 37.73 14.89 -15.73
N ILE A 506 37.61 16.21 -15.87
CA ILE A 506 36.53 17.00 -15.28
C ILE A 506 35.76 17.63 -16.44
N SER A 507 34.46 17.38 -16.50
CA SER A 507 33.58 17.94 -17.52
C SER A 507 32.36 18.60 -16.88
N LEU A 508 32.03 19.78 -17.38
CA LEU A 508 30.78 20.47 -17.06
C LEU A 508 29.90 20.41 -18.31
N ASN A 509 28.84 19.62 -18.26
CA ASN A 509 27.85 19.56 -19.34
C ASN A 509 26.66 20.45 -18.97
N VAL A 510 26.36 21.45 -19.82
CA VAL A 510 25.21 22.35 -19.64
C VAL A 510 24.30 22.22 -20.85
N GLN A 511 23.05 21.82 -20.62
CA GLN A 511 22.04 21.73 -21.66
C GLN A 511 20.87 22.68 -21.33
N ILE A 512 20.67 23.65 -22.22
CA ILE A 512 19.69 24.72 -22.06
C ILE A 512 18.54 24.48 -23.06
N PRO A 513 17.39 23.96 -22.62
CA PRO A 513 16.25 23.80 -23.52
C PRO A 513 15.63 25.16 -23.85
N ILE A 514 15.67 25.56 -25.12
CA ILE A 514 15.25 26.90 -25.55
C ILE A 514 13.75 27.16 -25.31
N ARG A 515 12.88 26.21 -25.65
CA ARG A 515 11.42 26.38 -25.52
C ARG A 515 10.83 25.79 -24.22
N ASN A 516 11.51 24.80 -23.64
CA ASN A 516 11.14 24.04 -22.42
C ASN A 516 9.62 23.79 -22.19
N ARG A 517 8.84 23.57 -23.27
CA ARG A 517 7.35 23.54 -23.19
C ARG A 517 6.80 22.35 -22.40
N SER A 518 7.48 21.20 -22.42
CA SER A 518 7.07 20.03 -21.64
C SER A 518 7.11 20.34 -20.14
N ALA A 519 8.25 20.83 -19.64
CA ALA A 519 8.39 21.17 -18.22
C ALA A 519 7.47 22.33 -17.80
N GLN A 520 7.22 23.30 -18.70
CA GLN A 520 6.22 24.36 -18.46
C GLN A 520 4.81 23.77 -18.32
N ALA A 521 4.41 22.85 -19.20
CA ALA A 521 3.11 22.19 -19.12
C ALA A 521 2.97 21.34 -17.84
N ASP A 522 4.01 20.60 -17.46
CA ASP A 522 4.03 19.81 -16.22
C ASP A 522 3.90 20.72 -14.98
N ASN A 523 4.61 21.84 -14.95
CA ASN A 523 4.50 22.80 -13.86
C ASN A 523 3.13 23.49 -13.81
N GLN A 524 2.58 23.90 -14.95
CA GLN A 524 1.23 24.46 -15.04
C GLN A 524 0.18 23.47 -14.54
N ARG A 525 0.29 22.20 -14.94
CA ARG A 525 -0.57 21.13 -14.45
C ARG A 525 -0.44 20.95 -12.94
N ALA A 526 0.79 20.94 -12.40
CA ALA A 526 1.00 20.82 -10.95
C ALA A 526 0.36 21.99 -10.17
N ILE A 527 0.43 23.22 -10.67
CA ILE A 527 -0.25 24.39 -10.07
C ILE A 527 -1.77 24.19 -10.09
N LEU A 528 -2.33 23.79 -11.23
CA LEU A 528 -3.77 23.56 -11.37
C LEU A 528 -4.25 22.42 -10.48
N THR A 529 -3.51 21.31 -10.40
CA THR A 529 -3.82 20.19 -9.52
C THR A 529 -3.76 20.61 -8.06
N GLN A 530 -2.77 21.38 -7.61
CA GLN A 530 -2.75 21.90 -6.24
C GLN A 530 -3.99 22.75 -5.94
N ARG A 531 -4.35 23.69 -6.83
CA ARG A 531 -5.54 24.54 -6.65
C ARG A 531 -6.84 23.73 -6.64
N TRP A 532 -6.91 22.68 -7.46
CA TRP A 532 -8.03 21.76 -7.47
C TRP A 532 -8.16 21.01 -6.14
N LEU A 533 -7.05 20.51 -5.57
CA LEU A 533 -7.03 19.86 -4.25
C LEU A 533 -7.40 20.84 -3.12
N GLU A 534 -6.96 22.10 -3.19
CA GLU A 534 -7.37 23.13 -2.23
C GLU A 534 -8.89 23.38 -2.28
N ALA A 535 -9.45 23.48 -3.48
CA ALA A 535 -10.90 23.63 -3.67
C ALA A 535 -11.67 22.38 -3.22
N GLN A 536 -11.15 21.19 -3.52
CA GLN A 536 -11.75 19.91 -3.11
C GLN A 536 -11.75 19.75 -1.59
N LEU A 537 -10.63 20.08 -0.91
CA LEU A 537 -10.57 20.09 0.55
C LEU A 537 -11.62 21.04 1.15
N GLN A 538 -11.80 22.23 0.57
CA GLN A 538 -12.83 23.17 1.02
C GLN A 538 -14.25 22.63 0.79
N GLN A 539 -14.50 21.99 -0.36
CA GLN A 539 -15.78 21.34 -0.64
C GLN A 539 -16.07 20.22 0.37
N MET A 540 -15.07 19.40 0.70
CA MET A 540 -15.21 18.31 1.68
C MET A 540 -15.44 18.85 3.09
N LYS A 541 -14.79 19.95 3.49
CA LYS A 541 -15.07 20.62 4.76
C LYS A 541 -16.51 21.13 4.83
N ASN A 542 -17.01 21.75 3.76
CA ASN A 542 -18.40 22.21 3.70
C ASN A 542 -19.39 21.04 3.77
N ALA A 543 -19.10 19.93 3.08
CA ALA A 543 -19.91 18.71 3.14
C ALA A 543 -19.89 18.07 4.54
N ALA A 544 -18.72 18.00 5.18
CA ALA A 544 -18.56 17.50 6.54
C ALA A 544 -19.33 18.36 7.55
N LEU A 545 -19.28 19.69 7.43
CA LEU A 545 -20.06 20.61 8.25
C LEU A 545 -21.57 20.33 8.11
N LEU A 546 -22.05 20.15 6.89
CA LEU A 546 -23.46 19.85 6.63
C LEU A 546 -23.85 18.48 7.19
N ASP A 547 -23.02 17.45 7.02
CA ASP A 547 -23.26 16.10 7.53
C ASP A 547 -23.31 16.08 9.08
N VAL A 548 -22.38 16.76 9.75
CA VAL A 548 -22.41 16.93 11.22
C VAL A 548 -23.66 17.69 11.67
N ARG A 549 -24.05 18.75 10.95
CA ARG A 549 -25.27 19.50 11.28
C ARG A 549 -26.53 18.66 11.13
N ASN A 550 -26.67 17.94 10.02
CA ASN A 550 -27.84 17.11 9.75
C ASN A 550 -27.97 15.96 10.76
N THR A 551 -26.87 15.27 11.05
CA THR A 551 -26.86 14.18 12.04
C THR A 551 -27.09 14.68 13.47
N TYR A 552 -26.59 15.88 13.82
CA TYR A 552 -26.88 16.52 15.11
C TYR A 552 -28.36 16.87 15.27
N ILE A 553 -28.98 17.43 14.22
CA ILE A 553 -30.42 17.74 14.21
C ILE A 553 -31.23 16.45 14.30
N ALA A 554 -30.91 15.43 13.50
CA ALA A 554 -31.59 14.14 13.52
C ALA A 554 -31.50 13.48 14.91
N LEU A 555 -30.32 13.46 15.54
CA LEU A 555 -30.14 12.93 16.89
C LEU A 555 -31.01 13.67 17.92
N THR A 556 -31.12 15.00 17.81
CA THR A 556 -31.96 15.81 18.71
C THR A 556 -33.45 15.53 18.47
N GLN A 557 -33.86 15.41 17.21
CA GLN A 557 -35.23 15.08 16.81
C GLN A 557 -35.63 13.69 17.30
N ASP A 558 -34.80 12.66 17.06
CA ASP A 558 -35.11 11.28 17.42
C ASP A 558 -35.18 11.08 18.92
N ARG A 559 -34.39 11.83 19.71
CA ARG A 559 -34.54 11.89 21.17
C ARG A 559 -35.93 12.38 21.58
N ALA A 560 -36.38 13.50 21.00
CA ALA A 560 -37.70 14.04 21.28
C ALA A 560 -38.84 13.13 20.77
N GLN A 561 -38.63 12.43 19.65
CA GLN A 561 -39.59 11.47 19.10
C GLN A 561 -39.76 10.25 20.00
N VAL A 562 -38.67 9.74 20.60
CA VAL A 562 -38.74 8.68 21.61
C VAL A 562 -39.51 9.14 22.84
N ASP A 563 -39.24 10.35 23.35
CA ASP A 563 -39.97 10.91 24.50
C ASP A 563 -41.49 10.96 24.23
N ALA A 564 -41.90 11.44 23.05
CA ALA A 564 -43.29 11.52 22.65
C ALA A 564 -43.92 10.13 22.43
N ALA A 565 -43.23 9.22 21.75
CA ALA A 565 -43.72 7.88 21.43
C ALA A 565 -43.90 7.02 22.68
N SER A 566 -42.94 7.07 23.63
CA SER A 566 -43.07 6.36 24.91
C SER A 566 -44.27 6.87 25.71
N LYS A 567 -44.50 8.19 25.73
CA LYS A 567 -45.68 8.74 26.42
C LYS A 567 -46.99 8.36 25.73
N ALA A 568 -47.02 8.36 24.39
CA ALA A 568 -48.18 7.94 23.62
C ALA A 568 -48.53 6.46 23.88
N ARG A 569 -47.53 5.57 23.90
CA ARG A 569 -47.73 4.15 24.21
C ARG A 569 -48.28 3.95 25.62
N GLU A 570 -47.75 4.67 26.61
CA GLU A 570 -48.23 4.60 28.00
C GLU A 570 -49.71 5.00 28.11
N LEU A 571 -50.11 6.12 27.49
CA LEU A 571 -51.49 6.60 27.51
C LEU A 571 -52.44 5.67 26.74
N GLN A 572 -51.99 5.11 25.62
CA GLN A 572 -52.79 4.19 24.84
C GLN A 572 -52.98 2.84 25.55
N GLN A 573 -51.98 2.39 26.32
CA GLN A 573 -52.12 1.22 27.17
C GLN A 573 -53.20 1.43 28.23
N GLN A 574 -53.18 2.58 28.92
CA GLN A 574 -54.20 2.93 29.91
C GLN A 574 -55.60 3.00 29.28
N THR A 575 -55.69 3.51 28.06
CA THR A 575 -56.94 3.61 27.30
C THR A 575 -57.49 2.22 26.97
N PHE A 576 -56.65 1.33 26.43
CA PHE A 576 -57.03 -0.05 26.13
C PHE A 576 -57.48 -0.81 27.39
N ASP A 577 -56.74 -0.70 28.49
CA ASP A 577 -57.07 -1.35 29.76
C ASP A 577 -58.42 -0.85 30.33
N ALA A 578 -58.70 0.46 30.19
CA ALA A 578 -59.97 1.05 30.60
C ALA A 578 -61.13 0.58 29.72
N GLU A 579 -60.92 0.50 28.41
CA GLU A 579 -61.95 0.10 27.44
C GLU A 579 -62.30 -1.39 27.56
N GLN A 580 -61.29 -2.24 27.80
CA GLN A 580 -61.48 -3.66 28.09
C GLN A 580 -62.35 -3.86 29.35
N LYS A 581 -62.12 -3.08 30.40
CA LYS A 581 -62.95 -3.11 31.62
C LYS A 581 -64.38 -2.67 31.34
N LYS A 582 -64.59 -1.60 30.55
CA LYS A 582 -65.95 -1.16 30.17
C LYS A 582 -66.68 -2.21 29.36
N TYR A 583 -65.99 -2.88 28.43
CA TYR A 583 -66.56 -3.95 27.62
C TYR A 583 -67.01 -5.15 28.47
N GLN A 584 -66.20 -5.57 29.44
CA GLN A 584 -66.56 -6.63 30.39
C GLN A 584 -67.80 -6.29 31.23
N LEU A 585 -68.07 -5.00 31.45
CA LEU A 585 -69.23 -4.49 32.18
C LEU A 585 -70.45 -4.19 31.27
N GLY A 586 -70.36 -4.49 29.96
CA GLY A 586 -71.43 -4.25 28.98
C GLY A 586 -71.60 -2.77 28.57
N ALA A 587 -70.68 -1.88 28.96
CA ALA A 587 -70.74 -0.44 28.70
C ALA A 587 -69.94 -0.01 27.45
N SER A 588 -69.44 -0.96 26.66
CA SER A 588 -68.66 -0.71 25.43
C SER A 588 -68.99 -1.73 24.33
N THR A 589 -68.46 -1.50 23.14
CA THR A 589 -68.67 -2.34 21.95
C THR A 589 -67.37 -3.05 21.53
N VAL A 590 -67.49 -4.20 20.87
CA VAL A 590 -66.36 -4.93 20.27
C VAL A 590 -65.54 -4.03 19.35
N TYR A 591 -66.22 -3.17 18.58
CA TYR A 591 -65.56 -2.21 17.69
C TYR A 591 -64.59 -1.28 18.43
N LEU A 592 -64.99 -0.73 19.60
CA LEU A 592 -64.17 0.21 20.35
C LEU A 592 -62.97 -0.47 21.03
N VAL A 593 -63.12 -1.72 21.46
CA VAL A 593 -62.01 -2.55 21.96
C VAL A 593 -61.01 -2.85 20.85
N ILE A 594 -61.47 -3.29 19.67
CA ILE A 594 -60.59 -3.52 18.51
C ILE A 594 -59.88 -2.24 18.09
N GLN A 595 -60.59 -1.10 18.06
CA GLN A 595 -59.99 0.19 17.71
C GLN A 595 -58.89 0.58 18.70
N THR A 596 -59.16 0.57 20.00
CA THR A 596 -58.17 0.93 21.03
C THR A 596 -56.99 -0.04 21.09
N GLN A 597 -57.22 -1.31 20.77
CA GLN A 597 -56.18 -2.34 20.62
C GLN A 597 -55.26 -2.03 19.42
N ARG A 598 -55.82 -1.78 18.23
CA ARG A 598 -55.04 -1.38 17.04
C ARG A 598 -54.21 -0.14 17.32
N ASP A 599 -54.80 0.85 17.98
CA ASP A 599 -54.11 2.08 18.37
C ASP A 599 -52.95 1.80 19.33
N LEU A 600 -53.11 0.88 20.29
CA LEU A 600 -52.03 0.45 21.19
C LEU A 600 -50.90 -0.26 20.44
N ILE A 601 -51.24 -1.21 19.56
CA ILE A 601 -50.27 -1.94 18.74
C ILE A 601 -49.48 -0.96 17.85
N ASN A 602 -50.16 0.01 17.24
CA ASN A 602 -49.53 1.06 16.45
C ASN A 602 -48.60 1.94 17.30
N ALA A 603 -49.01 2.30 18.53
CA ALA A 603 -48.19 3.09 19.44
C ALA A 603 -46.95 2.32 19.92
N GLN A 604 -47.08 1.02 20.22
CA GLN A 604 -45.95 0.13 20.54
C GLN A 604 -44.97 0.02 19.37
N GLY A 605 -45.46 -0.21 18.15
CA GLY A 605 -44.63 -0.24 16.95
C GLY A 605 -43.89 1.08 16.70
N THR A 606 -44.58 2.21 16.92
CA THR A 606 -43.99 3.56 16.80
C THR A 606 -42.90 3.81 17.84
N GLU A 607 -43.11 3.41 19.11
CA GLU A 607 -42.09 3.50 20.17
C GLU A 607 -40.85 2.67 19.82
N LEU A 608 -41.03 1.41 19.42
CA LEU A 608 -39.92 0.51 19.06
C LEU A 608 -39.10 1.06 17.89
N ARG A 609 -39.78 1.57 16.84
CA ARG A 609 -39.10 2.19 15.69
C ARG A 609 -38.38 3.46 16.10
N ALA A 610 -38.97 4.31 16.95
CA ALA A 610 -38.31 5.52 17.44
C ALA A 610 -37.03 5.21 18.24
N LEU A 611 -37.04 4.16 19.06
CA LEU A 611 -35.86 3.73 19.81
C LEU A 611 -34.74 3.20 18.89
N ALA A 612 -35.08 2.40 17.87
CA ALA A 612 -34.13 1.94 16.87
C ALA A 612 -33.53 3.12 16.08
N ASN A 613 -34.38 4.03 15.59
CA ASN A 613 -33.95 5.24 14.89
C ASN A 613 -32.99 6.09 15.74
N LEU A 614 -33.25 6.25 17.05
CA LEU A 614 -32.37 6.98 17.95
C LEU A 614 -30.98 6.33 18.06
N ALA A 615 -30.92 4.99 18.13
CA ALA A 615 -29.66 4.27 18.19
C ALA A 615 -28.86 4.39 16.88
N GLU A 616 -29.55 4.33 15.73
CA GLU A 616 -28.95 4.56 14.41
C GLU A 616 -28.49 6.01 14.22
N ALA A 617 -29.29 6.99 14.64
CA ALA A 617 -28.93 8.41 14.59
C ALA A 617 -27.71 8.72 15.43
N LYS A 618 -27.56 8.06 16.59
CA LYS A 618 -26.35 8.14 17.41
C LYS A 618 -25.13 7.59 16.66
N ALA A 619 -25.24 6.41 16.05
CA ALA A 619 -24.15 5.83 15.27
C ALA A 619 -23.75 6.71 14.07
N ASN A 620 -24.74 7.27 13.37
CA ASN A 620 -24.54 8.20 12.26
C ASN A 620 -23.90 9.52 12.69
N TYR A 621 -24.27 10.05 13.85
CA TYR A 621 -23.62 11.23 14.44
C TYR A 621 -22.16 10.93 14.81
N GLU A 622 -21.88 9.78 15.42
CA GLU A 622 -20.51 9.37 15.76
C GLU A 622 -19.64 9.17 14.50
N ARG A 623 -20.21 8.62 13.43
CA ARG A 623 -19.59 8.58 12.10
C ARG A 623 -19.32 9.97 11.57
N ALA A 624 -20.30 10.87 11.66
CA ALA A 624 -20.15 12.21 11.12
C ALA A 624 -19.07 13.03 11.87
N VAL A 625 -18.87 12.79 13.16
CA VAL A 625 -17.80 13.41 13.97
C VAL A 625 -16.45 12.69 13.81
N GLY A 626 -16.43 11.45 13.30
CA GLY A 626 -15.22 10.67 13.11
C GLY A 626 -14.73 9.94 14.38
N ARG A 627 -15.63 9.67 15.33
CA ARG A 627 -15.31 9.00 16.61
C ARG A 627 -15.89 7.59 16.75
N THR A 628 -16.49 7.04 15.69
CA THR A 628 -17.11 5.70 15.69
C THR A 628 -16.20 4.62 16.27
N LEU A 629 -14.92 4.60 15.87
CA LEU A 629 -14.00 3.57 16.33
C LEU A 629 -13.64 3.74 17.82
N GLU A 630 -13.42 4.98 18.27
CA GLU A 630 -13.11 5.28 19.67
C GLU A 630 -14.28 4.89 20.60
N VAL A 631 -15.51 5.24 20.22
CA VAL A 631 -16.72 4.95 21.02
C VAL A 631 -16.98 3.45 21.09
N ASN A 632 -16.80 2.73 19.99
CA ASN A 632 -16.99 1.28 19.94
C ASN A 632 -15.74 0.49 20.40
N ARG A 633 -14.78 1.15 21.06
CA ARG A 633 -13.55 0.56 21.62
C ARG A 633 -12.72 -0.21 20.59
N VAL A 634 -12.75 0.24 19.34
CA VAL A 634 -11.97 -0.32 18.23
C VAL A 634 -10.67 0.48 18.10
N THR A 635 -9.56 -0.13 18.49
CA THR A 635 -8.23 0.47 18.40
C THR A 635 -7.56 0.14 17.07
N ILE A 636 -7.25 1.15 16.26
CA ILE A 636 -6.44 0.99 15.04
C ILE A 636 -4.95 0.83 15.38
N ALA A 637 -4.50 1.37 16.52
CA ALA A 637 -3.10 1.36 16.93
C ALA A 637 -2.58 -0.05 17.29
N ASP A 638 -3.40 -0.89 17.93
CA ASP A 638 -3.10 -2.29 18.23
C ASP A 638 -3.14 -3.22 17.00
N ALA A 639 -3.58 -2.68 15.85
CA ALA A 639 -3.48 -3.35 14.55
C ALA A 639 -2.14 -3.09 13.84
N LYS A 640 -1.25 -2.24 14.41
CA LYS A 640 -0.01 -1.79 13.75
C LYS A 640 1.28 -2.35 14.36
N THR A 641 1.30 -2.72 15.65
CA THR A 641 2.54 -3.11 16.37
C THR A 641 2.58 -4.56 16.86
N GLY A 642 1.44 -5.25 17.01
CA GLY A 642 1.43 -6.64 17.45
C GLY A 642 1.96 -6.89 18.87
N GLU A 643 2.18 -5.84 19.66
CA GLU A 643 2.42 -5.91 21.09
C GLU A 643 1.16 -5.42 21.79
N ALA A 644 0.37 -6.37 22.30
CA ALA A 644 -0.65 -6.07 23.30
C ALA A 644 0.09 -5.78 24.62
N GLU A 645 0.61 -4.58 24.79
CA GLU A 645 0.93 -4.10 26.14
C GLU A 645 -0.38 -3.63 26.79
N ARG A 646 -0.80 -4.42 27.77
CA ARG A 646 -1.81 -4.06 28.77
C ARG A 646 -1.49 -2.68 29.32
N GLU A 647 -2.32 -1.69 29.02
CA GLU A 647 -2.60 -0.64 30.00
C GLU A 647 -4.10 -0.52 30.21
N THR A 648 -4.50 -1.08 31.35
CA THR A 648 -5.78 -0.83 32.03
C THR A 648 -5.99 0.67 32.22
N LEU A 649 -7.01 1.24 31.59
CA LEU A 649 -7.52 2.57 31.95
C LEU A 649 -8.58 2.43 33.04
N ILE A 650 -8.12 2.59 34.29
CA ILE A 650 -8.95 3.14 35.37
C ILE A 650 -9.17 4.63 35.04
N PRO A 651 -10.34 5.24 35.34
CA PRO A 651 -10.61 6.63 35.00
C PRO A 651 -9.68 7.60 35.75
N GLY A 652 -8.98 8.46 35.01
CA GLY A 652 -8.21 9.60 35.54
C GLY A 652 -6.69 9.50 35.41
N THR A 653 -6.15 9.96 34.27
CA THR A 653 -4.71 10.23 33.96
C THR A 653 -3.80 9.00 33.84
N LEU A 654 -2.74 8.90 33.00
CA LEU A 654 -1.96 9.80 32.12
C LEU A 654 -1.23 8.84 31.12
N HIS A 655 -1.39 8.93 29.79
CA HIS A 655 -0.38 9.40 28.81
C HIS A 655 -1.09 9.86 27.52
N GLY A 656 -1.90 10.90 27.65
CA GLY A 656 -2.46 11.61 26.51
C GLY A 656 -1.35 12.22 25.64
N GLN A 657 -0.95 11.51 24.58
CA GLN A 657 -0.41 12.10 23.36
C GLN A 657 -0.81 11.24 22.16
N VAL A 658 -1.59 11.85 21.26
CA VAL A 658 -1.76 11.40 19.88
C VAL A 658 -0.40 11.50 19.20
N VAL A 659 0.25 10.37 18.93
CA VAL A 659 1.48 10.33 18.13
C VAL A 659 1.09 10.65 16.68
N GLY A 660 1.23 11.92 16.29
CA GLY A 660 0.98 12.36 14.92
C GLY A 660 0.63 13.83 14.68
N THR A 661 0.51 14.67 15.72
CA THR A 661 0.33 16.12 15.54
C THR A 661 1.67 16.85 15.52
N GLU A 662 2.49 16.60 14.50
CA GLU A 662 3.38 17.67 14.06
C GLU A 662 2.47 18.80 13.57
N LYS A 663 2.47 19.92 14.30
CA LYS A 663 1.69 21.13 14.03
C LYS A 663 1.76 21.49 12.54
N LEU A 664 0.74 21.11 11.78
CA LEU A 664 0.38 21.81 10.54
C LEU A 664 -0.32 23.10 10.96
N SER A 665 0.48 24.09 11.37
CA SER A 665 -0.01 25.46 11.55
C SER A 665 -0.25 26.05 10.17
N PHE A 666 -1.49 26.02 9.70
CA PHE A 666 -1.96 26.89 8.63
C PHE A 666 -2.12 28.30 9.20
N ASN A 667 -1.00 29.00 9.41
CA ASN A 667 -1.06 30.45 9.64
C ASN A 667 -0.73 31.12 8.32
N THR A 668 -1.79 31.63 7.69
CA THR A 668 -1.76 32.51 6.53
C THR A 668 -0.90 33.73 6.85
N GLY A 669 0.27 33.81 6.23
CA GLY A 669 1.09 35.00 6.25
C GLY A 669 0.38 36.13 5.50
N GLN A 670 -0.27 37.03 6.24
CA GLN A 670 -0.27 38.44 5.89
C GLN A 670 1.08 39.02 6.34
N LYS A 671 1.98 39.22 5.38
CA LYS A 671 2.83 40.42 5.20
C LYS A 671 3.53 40.37 3.86
#